data_AF-A0A9P6I584-F1
#
_entry.id   AF-A0A9P6I584-F1
#
_cell.length_a   1.000
_cell.length_b   1.000
_cell.length_c   1.000
_cell.angle_alpha   90.00
_cell.angle_beta   90.00
_cell.angle_gamma   90.00
#
_symmetry.space_group_name_H-M   'P 1'
#
loop_
_entity.id
_entity.type
_entity.pdbx_description
1 polymer ?
#
loop_
_entity_poly.entity_id
_entity_poly.type
_entity_poly.pdbx_seq_one_letter_code
_entity_poly.pdbx_strand_id
1 'polypeptide(L)'
;MRFSQVAASLAGALSLAGSAIAQQRAAFAHYMLGTITAEHARKDIESAKAIGFDGFALNVGDPTASFVDKSLGMLFDAADLVGGFGLYISMDVWASGDACWNGRDSCEGPMDYQWIFQNYKGRPSYYQWNGMPVISTFSAADFNGSFWKSWKDSLANEMFFIPDFEKTEGYYQSDPGWWEYWGDMVDGVFSWESAWPERDGYGSAYVGDISVDKLVAVGAHNHSKLYMVPLSPLQYKNSYKTNVYRDGRNGMPMRMDRILGSLNEADFVQFLTWNDGPESHYIAELWPEQNSDAQPWLYMNQNMFDHTAWQPLVASFNHAFKNRQLSTAMTPQNGAVAVGAMWHRPIVDGIVCNSGVDSLYTGKPDGYDDAIRQNQAYWSVVLKPGLANGYSVVVHAGQDDHTTVLHDGLNYGNGAGNIQPGQQWIELKDPSGKTIMTARSKRCVSSGCPQGIYNMNYLVSPFEDGTNDEACIPIGTEVMPITEDELMDVPKCEGDESDWKCITCAKEEVTIFQNAYTNWQKAKADTALDDFADWWKDKRFDYYSIVSDGNWSRAASGFFRYNERFDCGLDNTAGDSCVEDISCHKSDGWSLAASLILTSMARINAVFKEWLNAVDKATYDAAGMKTNFINTFSYDPSKDVATQLNNWFLNQIFDVSGGFIFQKFSSFVGESELAESAWTEAYSLVVDKINKAMEDAEENKMMTVDDVEKMLSTLKEVQESTLKAMRAAYFNDADPSFFNSQVKGGVWLAGNPNVTATEIADTMKKVIYGGLIQQAWIANPTVDAVIIMADETDEDYNPFAWKGGQNGQPETLNQEDVEPARIIKDGKTFFLVGVTNCQNWKTDDGTSSYYCDEDAFKGLPGLGTLGSILWGGLEVGDMVNSSWAGYQLNGNANGYNISADSGNKMRDHNGNKQATLYPDGVSTPGVFSIPICDYKTAYRNFNAIGGEYRPSADKCEHYPCCTCEELDLRCSD
;
A
#
# COMPACT_ATOMS: atom_id res chain seq x y z
N MET A 1 35.76 81.69 -41.18
CA MET A 1 35.11 81.25 -39.94
C MET A 1 34.28 80.01 -40.23
N ARG A 2 34.44 78.97 -39.40
CA ARG A 2 33.56 77.81 -39.18
C ARG A 2 33.25 76.90 -40.37
N PHE A 3 34.00 75.80 -40.50
CA PHE A 3 33.51 74.45 -40.82
C PHE A 3 34.63 73.45 -40.49
N SER A 4 34.61 72.87 -39.28
CA SER A 4 35.55 71.84 -38.83
C SER A 4 34.89 71.08 -37.67
N GLN A 5 34.42 69.85 -37.92
CA GLN A 5 34.27 68.72 -37.00
C GLN A 5 33.34 67.65 -37.62
N VAL A 6 33.86 66.99 -38.67
CA VAL A 6 33.38 65.72 -39.21
C VAL A 6 34.63 64.84 -39.31
N ALA A 7 35.09 64.30 -38.17
CA ALA A 7 36.17 63.32 -38.05
C ALA A 7 36.42 62.95 -36.57
N ALA A 8 35.45 62.30 -35.90
CA ALA A 8 35.68 61.75 -34.55
C ALA A 8 34.71 60.63 -34.13
N SER A 9 34.03 59.94 -35.05
CA SER A 9 33.06 58.88 -34.69
C SER A 9 33.20 57.58 -35.51
N LEU A 10 34.28 57.43 -36.29
CA LEU A 10 34.60 56.23 -37.06
C LEU A 10 35.79 55.41 -36.53
N ALA A 11 36.22 55.65 -35.28
CA ALA A 11 37.34 54.95 -34.65
C ALA A 11 36.98 54.15 -33.38
N GLY A 12 35.67 53.96 -33.10
CA GLY A 12 35.20 53.15 -31.97
C GLY A 12 34.50 51.83 -32.35
N ALA A 13 34.33 51.56 -33.65
CA ALA A 13 33.55 50.42 -34.15
C ALA A 13 34.42 49.26 -34.70
N LEU A 14 35.72 49.24 -34.40
CA LEU A 14 36.67 48.26 -34.95
C LEU A 14 37.67 47.70 -33.92
N SER A 15 37.29 47.68 -32.64
CA SER A 15 38.08 47.02 -31.58
C SER A 15 37.27 46.09 -30.65
N LEU A 16 36.13 45.55 -31.11
CA LEU A 16 35.43 44.45 -30.42
C LEU A 16 35.41 43.14 -31.24
N ALA A 17 36.21 43.06 -32.30
CA ALA A 17 36.66 41.77 -32.81
C ALA A 17 37.91 41.38 -32.03
N GLY A 18 37.80 40.41 -31.13
CA GLY A 18 38.98 39.80 -30.50
C GLY A 18 39.01 39.72 -28.97
N SER A 19 37.85 39.61 -28.32
CA SER A 19 37.78 38.81 -27.08
C SER A 19 36.73 37.76 -27.35
N ALA A 20 37.17 36.52 -27.63
CA ALA A 20 36.31 35.38 -27.34
C ALA A 20 35.94 35.53 -25.86
N ILE A 21 34.71 35.94 -25.55
CA ILE A 21 34.19 35.84 -24.20
C ILE A 21 34.26 34.34 -23.93
N ALA A 22 35.24 33.91 -23.13
CA ALA A 22 35.31 32.54 -22.71
C ALA A 22 33.93 32.22 -22.11
N GLN A 23 33.20 31.29 -22.73
CA GLN A 23 31.87 30.90 -22.29
C GLN A 23 31.98 30.48 -20.83
N GLN A 24 31.36 31.28 -19.96
CA GLN A 24 31.49 31.17 -18.51
C GLN A 24 30.90 29.83 -18.07
N ARG A 25 31.70 29.03 -17.36
CA ARG A 25 31.24 27.76 -16.78
C ARG A 25 30.87 27.96 -15.31
N ALA A 26 29.83 27.27 -14.87
CA ALA A 26 29.40 27.26 -13.47
C ALA A 26 29.14 25.84 -12.98
N ALA A 27 29.36 25.61 -11.68
CA ALA A 27 29.11 24.34 -11.02
C ALA A 27 28.05 24.54 -9.94
N PHE A 28 27.01 23.70 -9.97
CA PHE A 28 25.93 23.71 -8.98
C PHE A 28 25.87 22.38 -8.26
N ALA A 29 25.32 22.37 -7.05
CA ALA A 29 24.86 21.14 -6.41
C ALA A 29 23.34 21.17 -6.31
N HIS A 30 22.70 20.05 -6.63
CA HIS A 30 21.26 19.91 -6.42
C HIS A 30 20.98 19.71 -4.94
N TYR A 31 20.02 20.45 -4.41
CA TYR A 31 19.75 20.54 -2.98
C TYR A 31 18.29 20.22 -2.71
N MET A 32 18.03 19.17 -1.93
CA MET A 32 16.67 18.79 -1.53
C MET A 32 16.18 19.71 -0.44
N LEU A 33 15.12 20.48 -0.71
CA LEU A 33 14.55 21.38 0.27
C LEU A 33 13.78 20.57 1.33
N GLY A 34 14.20 20.69 2.58
CA GLY A 34 13.52 20.16 3.76
C GLY A 34 13.42 21.22 4.86
N THR A 35 12.95 20.82 6.03
CA THR A 35 13.07 21.67 7.23
C THR A 35 14.54 21.86 7.56
N ILE A 36 14.95 23.09 7.86
CA ILE A 36 16.34 23.42 8.22
C ILE A 36 16.39 24.54 9.26
N THR A 37 17.49 24.62 10.00
CA THR A 37 17.83 25.77 10.83
C THR A 37 18.67 26.80 10.09
N ALA A 38 18.66 28.06 10.53
CA ALA A 38 19.51 29.10 9.94
C ALA A 38 21.01 28.79 10.07
N GLU A 39 21.42 28.08 11.12
CA GLU A 39 22.80 27.66 11.32
C GLU A 39 23.22 26.61 10.28
N HIS A 40 22.42 25.57 10.10
CA HIS A 40 22.70 24.51 9.12
C HIS A 40 22.64 25.05 7.69
N ALA A 41 21.69 25.93 7.37
CA ALA A 41 21.63 26.61 6.07
C ALA A 41 22.92 27.39 5.76
N ARG A 42 23.44 28.14 6.74
CA ARG A 42 24.72 28.85 6.61
C ARG A 42 25.88 27.87 6.42
N LYS A 43 25.93 26.79 7.20
CA LYS A 43 27.00 25.79 7.12
C LYS A 43 27.01 25.09 5.76
N ASP A 44 25.86 24.74 5.21
CA ASP A 44 25.73 24.16 3.88
C ASP A 44 26.29 25.09 2.80
N ILE A 45 25.87 26.37 2.82
CA ILE A 45 26.32 27.37 1.84
C ILE A 45 27.82 27.65 1.93
N GLU A 46 28.35 27.79 3.15
CA GLU A 46 29.79 27.98 3.36
C GLU A 46 30.61 26.79 2.85
N SER A 47 30.14 25.58 3.14
CA SER A 47 30.82 24.33 2.74
C SER A 47 30.77 24.12 1.23
N ALA A 48 29.60 24.30 0.61
CA ALA A 48 29.44 24.17 -0.83
C ALA A 48 30.28 25.21 -1.60
N LYS A 49 30.29 26.46 -1.12
CA LYS A 49 31.14 27.52 -1.68
C LYS A 49 32.63 27.17 -1.55
N ALA A 50 33.06 26.58 -0.43
CA ALA A 50 34.44 26.16 -0.24
C ALA A 50 34.87 25.02 -1.18
N ILE A 51 33.94 24.15 -1.58
CA ILE A 51 34.12 23.11 -2.61
C ILE A 51 34.11 23.72 -4.02
N GLY A 52 33.84 25.02 -4.14
CA GLY A 52 33.85 25.73 -5.41
C GLY A 52 32.58 25.54 -6.22
N PHE A 53 31.45 25.16 -5.59
CA PHE A 53 30.15 25.36 -6.21
C PHE A 53 29.83 26.86 -6.27
N ASP A 54 29.23 27.28 -7.38
CA ASP A 54 28.75 28.64 -7.60
C ASP A 54 27.32 28.83 -7.08
N GLY A 55 26.61 27.73 -6.76
CA GLY A 55 25.29 27.81 -6.18
C GLY A 55 24.58 26.47 -5.93
N PHE A 56 23.37 26.54 -5.39
CA PHE A 56 22.44 25.41 -5.28
C PHE A 56 21.27 25.53 -6.26
N ALA A 57 20.90 24.38 -6.82
CA ALA A 57 19.60 24.16 -7.43
C ALA A 57 18.64 23.62 -6.34
N LEU A 58 17.79 24.49 -5.80
CA LEU A 58 16.89 24.17 -4.70
C LEU A 58 15.69 23.39 -5.22
N ASN A 59 15.71 22.07 -5.09
CA ASN A 59 14.60 21.20 -5.43
C ASN A 59 13.46 21.37 -4.42
N VAL A 60 12.29 21.76 -4.93
CA VAL A 60 11.09 21.95 -4.13
C VAL A 60 10.05 20.90 -4.57
N GLY A 61 9.85 19.89 -3.71
CA GLY A 61 8.90 18.80 -3.91
C GLY A 61 7.44 19.26 -3.89
N ASP A 62 6.98 19.69 -2.71
CA ASP A 62 5.63 20.24 -2.50
C ASP A 62 5.75 21.73 -2.16
N PRO A 63 5.52 22.66 -3.11
CA PRO A 63 5.58 24.10 -2.88
C PRO A 63 4.49 24.61 -1.91
N THR A 64 3.49 23.81 -1.56
CA THR A 64 2.43 24.18 -0.61
C THR A 64 2.75 23.79 0.83
N ALA A 65 3.81 23.01 1.05
CA ALA A 65 4.21 22.60 2.39
C ALA A 65 4.63 23.80 3.25
N SER A 66 4.15 23.82 4.51
CA SER A 66 4.26 24.98 5.40
C SER A 66 5.70 25.39 5.75
N PHE A 67 6.67 24.48 5.62
CA PHE A 67 8.08 24.77 5.88
C PHE A 67 8.79 25.47 4.71
N VAL A 68 8.25 25.41 3.49
CA VAL A 68 8.95 25.80 2.26
C VAL A 68 9.41 27.25 2.30
N ASP A 69 8.50 28.19 2.57
CA ASP A 69 8.84 29.62 2.61
C ASP A 69 9.90 29.91 3.69
N LYS A 70 9.78 29.27 4.86
CA LYS A 70 10.72 29.45 5.97
C LYS A 70 12.12 28.92 5.61
N SER A 71 12.22 27.71 5.06
CA SER A 71 13.49 27.10 4.66
C SER A 71 14.17 27.87 3.53
N LEU A 72 13.40 28.30 2.52
CA LEU A 72 13.91 29.15 1.44
C LEU A 72 14.41 30.49 1.99
N GLY A 73 13.65 31.15 2.85
CA GLY A 73 14.07 32.37 3.52
C GLY A 73 15.42 32.22 4.23
N MET A 74 15.60 31.14 4.99
CA MET A 74 16.87 30.86 5.69
C MET A 74 18.05 30.63 4.74
N LEU A 75 17.84 29.89 3.64
CA LEU A 75 18.87 29.66 2.63
C LEU A 75 19.26 30.95 1.90
N PHE A 76 18.28 31.75 1.47
CA PHE A 76 18.53 33.05 0.81
C PHE A 76 19.17 34.07 1.75
N ASP A 77 18.76 34.12 3.02
CA ASP A 77 19.39 34.98 4.03
C ASP A 77 20.86 34.58 4.25
N ALA A 78 21.14 33.28 4.35
CA ALA A 78 22.50 32.77 4.47
C ALA A 78 23.35 33.05 3.22
N ALA A 79 22.80 32.87 2.02
CA ALA A 79 23.52 33.12 0.77
C ALA A 79 23.80 34.62 0.55
N ASP A 80 22.84 35.49 0.89
CA ASP A 80 23.04 36.94 0.88
C ASP A 80 24.13 37.38 1.87
N LEU A 81 24.17 36.77 3.06
CA LEU A 81 25.17 37.05 4.08
C LEU A 81 26.57 36.59 3.69
N VAL A 82 26.70 35.35 3.18
CA VAL A 82 27.98 34.77 2.74
C VAL A 82 28.50 35.46 1.46
N GLY A 83 27.57 35.87 0.58
CA GLY A 83 27.82 36.53 -0.68
C GLY A 83 28.50 35.63 -1.73
N GLY A 84 28.33 35.92 -3.02
CA GLY A 84 29.02 35.20 -4.09
C GLY A 84 28.69 33.70 -4.18
N PHE A 85 27.51 33.31 -3.71
CA PHE A 85 26.93 31.98 -3.85
C PHE A 85 25.47 32.16 -4.29
N GLY A 86 25.10 31.52 -5.40
CA GLY A 86 23.78 31.66 -6.01
C GLY A 86 22.80 30.58 -5.57
N LEU A 87 21.53 30.91 -5.53
CA LEU A 87 20.45 29.95 -5.33
C LEU A 87 19.44 30.13 -6.47
N TYR A 88 18.99 29.03 -7.06
CA TYR A 88 17.86 29.06 -7.99
C TYR A 88 16.90 27.91 -7.69
N ILE A 89 15.66 28.06 -8.15
CA ILE A 89 14.62 27.06 -7.89
C ILE A 89 14.69 25.96 -8.95
N SER A 90 14.67 24.72 -8.49
CA SER A 90 14.40 23.54 -9.32
C SER A 90 13.00 23.02 -8.95
N MET A 91 12.05 23.17 -9.86
CA MET A 91 10.66 22.76 -9.61
C MET A 91 10.52 21.25 -9.80
N ASP A 92 10.21 20.52 -8.74
CA ASP A 92 9.96 19.09 -8.82
C ASP A 92 8.50 18.82 -9.17
N VAL A 93 8.17 18.98 -10.45
CA VAL A 93 6.80 18.88 -10.94
C VAL A 93 6.24 17.45 -10.85
N TRP A 94 7.11 16.46 -10.72
CA TRP A 94 6.71 15.08 -10.47
C TRP A 94 6.31 14.89 -9.01
N ALA A 95 7.16 15.31 -8.07
CA ALA A 95 6.88 15.19 -6.64
C ALA A 95 5.68 16.03 -6.19
N SER A 96 5.47 17.22 -6.74
CA SER A 96 4.25 18.02 -6.48
C SER A 96 2.99 17.30 -6.96
N GLY A 97 3.05 16.67 -8.14
CA GLY A 97 1.96 15.82 -8.64
C GLY A 97 1.66 14.63 -7.72
N ASP A 98 2.68 13.96 -7.21
CA ASP A 98 2.51 12.90 -6.20
C ASP A 98 1.94 13.46 -4.88
N ALA A 99 2.39 14.63 -4.43
CA ALA A 99 1.83 15.30 -3.26
C ALA A 99 0.33 15.56 -3.43
N CYS A 100 -0.10 16.09 -4.58
CA CYS A 100 -1.52 16.27 -4.91
C CYS A 100 -2.29 14.95 -4.88
N TRP A 101 -1.76 13.89 -5.51
CA TRP A 101 -2.38 12.56 -5.51
C TRP A 101 -2.58 12.00 -4.09
N ASN A 102 -1.66 12.32 -3.19
CA ASN A 102 -1.74 11.96 -1.77
C ASN A 102 -2.44 13.02 -0.89
N GLY A 103 -3.25 13.91 -1.49
CA GLY A 103 -4.18 14.81 -0.79
C GLY A 103 -3.60 16.16 -0.34
N ARG A 104 -2.46 16.60 -0.91
CA ARG A 104 -1.92 17.97 -0.72
C ARG A 104 -2.50 18.93 -1.75
N ASP A 105 -2.30 20.23 -1.52
CA ASP A 105 -2.87 21.30 -2.34
C ASP A 105 -2.04 21.62 -3.62
N SER A 106 -0.90 20.96 -3.85
CA SER A 106 -0.03 21.22 -5.01
C SER A 106 -0.50 20.56 -6.31
N CYS A 107 -1.67 20.94 -6.78
CA CYS A 107 -2.36 20.28 -7.90
C CYS A 107 -2.29 21.02 -9.25
N GLU A 108 -1.61 22.17 -9.33
CA GLU A 108 -1.56 23.01 -10.55
C GLU A 108 -0.22 22.91 -11.31
N GLY A 109 0.65 21.97 -10.90
CA GLY A 109 1.93 21.70 -11.56
C GLY A 109 2.89 22.91 -11.46
N PRO A 110 3.59 23.31 -12.54
CA PRO A 110 4.45 24.49 -12.56
C PRO A 110 3.82 25.78 -11.98
N MET A 111 2.50 25.92 -12.05
CA MET A 111 1.79 27.10 -11.54
C MET A 111 1.91 27.24 -10.01
N ASP A 112 2.00 26.14 -9.27
CA ASP A 112 2.11 26.14 -7.81
C ASP A 112 3.41 26.81 -7.31
N TYR A 113 4.42 26.92 -8.17
CA TYR A 113 5.74 27.48 -7.85
C TYR A 113 5.85 28.99 -8.12
N GLN A 114 4.85 29.62 -8.74
CA GLN A 114 4.93 31.02 -9.16
C GLN A 114 5.24 31.98 -8.00
N TRP A 115 4.63 31.75 -6.84
CA TRP A 115 4.81 32.60 -5.67
C TRP A 115 6.26 32.59 -5.20
N ILE A 116 6.94 31.44 -5.28
CA ILE A 116 8.36 31.30 -4.92
C ILE A 116 9.20 32.18 -5.84
N PHE A 117 8.98 32.07 -7.15
CA PHE A 117 9.72 32.90 -8.10
C PHE A 117 9.50 34.39 -7.83
N GLN A 118 8.26 34.83 -7.66
CA GLN A 118 7.95 36.24 -7.44
C GLN A 118 8.54 36.78 -6.12
N ASN A 119 8.56 35.98 -5.06
CA ASN A 119 9.09 36.39 -3.75
C ASN A 119 10.63 36.46 -3.74
N TYR A 120 11.30 35.53 -4.43
CA TYR A 120 12.75 35.35 -4.28
C TYR A 120 13.59 35.86 -5.45
N LYS A 121 13.04 36.04 -6.67
CA LYS A 121 13.83 36.44 -7.86
C LYS A 121 14.62 37.75 -7.72
N GLY A 122 14.18 38.63 -6.82
CA GLY A 122 14.82 39.92 -6.53
C GLY A 122 15.94 39.86 -5.49
N ARG A 123 16.18 38.70 -4.86
CA ARG A 123 17.26 38.53 -3.88
C ARG A 123 18.63 38.62 -4.58
N PRO A 124 19.64 39.26 -3.96
CA PRO A 124 20.95 39.37 -4.58
C PRO A 124 21.69 38.03 -4.72
N SER A 125 21.36 37.04 -3.90
CA SER A 125 21.81 35.65 -4.06
C SER A 125 20.96 34.81 -5.01
N TYR A 126 19.87 35.32 -5.60
CA TYR A 126 19.18 34.57 -6.65
C TYR A 126 20.10 34.47 -7.87
N TYR A 127 20.44 33.25 -8.28
CA TYR A 127 21.41 33.05 -9.36
C TYR A 127 20.84 33.56 -10.68
N GLN A 128 21.64 34.35 -11.40
CA GLN A 128 21.25 34.94 -12.68
C GLN A 128 22.26 34.59 -13.76
N TRP A 129 21.75 34.26 -14.94
CA TRP A 129 22.53 34.14 -16.16
C TRP A 129 22.20 35.30 -17.10
N ASN A 130 23.20 36.08 -17.51
CA ASN A 130 23.02 37.29 -18.32
C ASN A 130 21.95 38.26 -17.78
N GLY A 131 21.84 38.36 -16.46
CA GLY A 131 20.87 39.24 -15.78
C GLY A 131 19.45 38.68 -15.68
N MET A 132 19.20 37.43 -16.12
CA MET A 132 17.93 36.74 -15.97
C MET A 132 18.00 35.70 -14.85
N PRO A 133 17.08 35.73 -13.87
CA PRO A 133 16.91 34.70 -12.85
C PRO A 133 16.82 33.29 -13.45
N VAL A 134 17.64 32.35 -12.99
CA VAL A 134 17.62 30.97 -13.49
C VAL A 134 16.48 30.19 -12.84
N ILE A 135 15.81 29.32 -13.60
CA ILE A 135 14.88 28.31 -13.08
C ILE A 135 15.16 26.98 -13.80
N SER A 136 15.16 25.88 -13.05
CA SER A 136 15.21 24.52 -13.59
C SER A 136 14.00 23.69 -13.12
N THR A 137 13.98 22.42 -13.51
CA THR A 137 12.94 21.46 -13.11
C THR A 137 13.57 20.11 -12.78
N PHE A 138 12.86 19.27 -12.04
CA PHE A 138 12.99 17.82 -12.15
C PHE A 138 11.75 17.28 -12.86
N SER A 139 12.01 16.79 -14.07
CA SER A 139 11.08 16.37 -15.13
C SER A 139 10.18 17.45 -15.75
N ALA A 140 9.59 17.10 -16.90
CA ALA A 140 8.46 17.81 -17.51
C ALA A 140 7.10 17.35 -16.96
N ALA A 141 7.08 16.29 -16.14
CA ALA A 141 5.93 15.43 -15.88
C ALA A 141 5.15 15.12 -17.18
N ASP A 142 3.83 14.99 -17.08
CA ASP A 142 2.94 14.74 -18.24
C ASP A 142 2.44 16.04 -18.90
N PHE A 143 3.08 17.20 -18.62
CA PHE A 143 2.64 18.49 -19.14
C PHE A 143 3.19 18.77 -20.55
N ASN A 144 2.30 19.12 -21.47
CA ASN A 144 2.68 19.47 -22.84
C ASN A 144 3.23 20.90 -22.97
N GLY A 145 3.77 21.21 -24.14
CA GLY A 145 4.42 22.50 -24.39
C GLY A 145 3.50 23.72 -24.31
N SER A 146 2.20 23.59 -24.56
CA SER A 146 1.26 24.71 -24.42
C SER A 146 1.05 25.10 -22.95
N PHE A 147 1.05 24.11 -22.05
CA PHE A 147 0.95 24.33 -20.61
C PHE A 147 2.19 25.05 -20.08
N TRP A 148 3.37 24.55 -20.41
CA TRP A 148 4.64 25.19 -20.06
C TRP A 148 4.76 26.61 -20.62
N LYS A 149 4.31 26.83 -21.87
CA LYS A 149 4.23 28.18 -22.44
C LYS A 149 3.33 29.10 -21.63
N SER A 150 2.14 28.65 -21.25
CA SER A 150 1.21 29.42 -20.41
C SER A 150 1.84 29.79 -19.07
N TRP A 151 2.56 28.85 -18.45
CA TRP A 151 3.30 29.12 -17.22
C TRP A 151 4.42 30.16 -17.44
N LYS A 152 5.25 30.03 -18.49
CA LYS A 152 6.27 31.05 -18.79
C LYS A 152 5.66 32.43 -19.02
N ASP A 153 4.57 32.49 -19.80
CA ASP A 153 3.85 33.73 -20.12
C ASP A 153 3.28 34.38 -18.84
N SER A 154 2.79 33.58 -17.89
CA SER A 154 2.29 34.07 -16.59
C SER A 154 3.38 34.73 -15.72
N LEU A 155 4.64 34.35 -15.94
CA LEU A 155 5.82 34.94 -15.30
C LEU A 155 6.49 35.99 -16.21
N ALA A 156 5.78 36.48 -17.22
CA ALA A 156 6.23 37.45 -18.22
C ALA A 156 7.54 37.06 -18.93
N ASN A 157 7.86 35.76 -18.94
CA ASN A 157 9.10 35.20 -19.49
C ASN A 157 10.37 35.88 -18.92
N GLU A 158 10.34 36.30 -17.65
CA GLU A 158 11.44 37.02 -16.96
C GLU A 158 12.53 36.09 -16.40
N MET A 159 12.69 34.89 -16.96
CA MET A 159 13.60 33.86 -16.45
C MET A 159 14.53 33.32 -17.54
N PHE A 160 15.67 32.76 -17.10
CA PHE A 160 16.50 31.88 -17.90
C PHE A 160 16.14 30.43 -17.55
N PHE A 161 15.46 29.73 -18.46
CA PHE A 161 14.86 28.43 -18.19
C PHE A 161 15.72 27.27 -18.69
N ILE A 162 16.20 26.44 -17.77
CA ILE A 162 17.04 25.27 -18.06
C ILE A 162 16.43 23.99 -17.43
N PRO A 163 15.32 23.48 -17.99
CA PRO A 163 14.63 22.35 -17.41
C PRO A 163 15.34 21.01 -17.65
N ASP A 164 14.98 20.04 -16.81
CA ASP A 164 15.13 18.63 -17.13
C ASP A 164 13.87 18.11 -17.82
N PHE A 165 13.93 17.97 -19.14
CA PHE A 165 12.86 17.40 -19.97
C PHE A 165 13.28 16.07 -20.60
N GLU A 166 14.23 15.37 -19.98
CA GLU A 166 14.91 14.25 -20.65
C GLU A 166 14.02 13.03 -20.95
N LYS A 167 12.88 12.92 -20.26
CA LYS A 167 11.87 11.87 -20.49
C LYS A 167 10.92 12.17 -21.65
N THR A 168 11.06 13.32 -22.31
CA THR A 168 10.27 13.65 -23.49
C THR A 168 10.84 13.00 -24.76
N GLU A 169 9.95 12.58 -25.66
CA GLU A 169 10.32 11.85 -26.87
C GLU A 169 11.29 12.65 -27.77
N GLY A 170 12.44 12.05 -28.10
CA GLY A 170 13.44 12.65 -28.98
C GLY A 170 14.54 13.45 -28.29
N TYR A 171 14.46 13.65 -26.96
CA TYR A 171 15.43 14.45 -26.20
C TYR A 171 16.87 13.93 -26.34
N TYR A 172 17.12 12.67 -25.96
CA TYR A 172 18.46 12.08 -25.96
C TYR A 172 19.03 11.86 -27.37
N GLN A 173 18.17 11.78 -28.38
CA GLN A 173 18.55 11.71 -29.78
C GLN A 173 18.90 13.09 -30.37
N SER A 174 18.59 14.17 -29.62
CA SER A 174 18.63 15.53 -30.14
C SER A 174 17.80 15.68 -31.41
N ASP A 175 16.62 15.07 -31.43
CA ASP A 175 15.80 14.97 -32.62
C ASP A 175 15.38 16.37 -33.13
N PRO A 176 15.44 16.65 -34.44
CA PRO A 176 15.00 17.94 -34.98
C PRO A 176 13.57 18.31 -34.59
N GLY A 177 12.65 17.33 -34.49
CA GLY A 177 11.27 17.54 -34.06
C GLY A 177 11.16 17.90 -32.57
N TRP A 178 12.07 17.39 -31.72
CA TRP A 178 12.15 17.81 -30.33
C TRP A 178 12.50 19.30 -30.24
N TRP A 179 13.51 19.75 -30.99
CA TRP A 179 13.92 21.15 -31.02
C TRP A 179 12.87 22.06 -31.66
N GLU A 180 12.15 21.60 -32.68
CA GLU A 180 11.03 22.35 -33.26
C GLU A 180 9.91 22.59 -32.23
N TYR A 181 9.64 21.60 -31.37
CA TYR A 181 8.56 21.69 -30.39
C TYR A 181 8.97 22.42 -29.10
N TRP A 182 10.13 22.08 -28.52
CA TRP A 182 10.58 22.54 -27.21
C TRP A 182 11.64 23.66 -27.27
N GLY A 183 12.37 23.79 -28.37
CA GLY A 183 13.57 24.63 -28.45
C GLY A 183 13.34 26.12 -28.17
N ASP A 184 12.20 26.67 -28.60
CA ASP A 184 11.83 28.06 -28.33
C ASP A 184 11.40 28.31 -26.87
N MET A 185 11.09 27.23 -26.14
CA MET A 185 10.61 27.30 -24.76
C MET A 185 11.73 27.31 -23.74
N VAL A 186 12.90 26.78 -24.08
CA VAL A 186 14.04 26.61 -23.18
C VAL A 186 15.19 27.53 -23.55
N ASP A 187 16.02 27.92 -22.58
CA ASP A 187 17.27 28.67 -22.78
C ASP A 187 18.51 27.77 -22.64
N GLY A 188 18.34 26.64 -21.98
CA GLY A 188 19.26 25.51 -21.94
C GLY A 188 18.52 24.23 -21.60
N VAL A 189 19.22 23.11 -21.53
CA VAL A 189 18.65 21.83 -21.09
C VAL A 189 19.57 21.12 -20.09
N PHE A 190 18.97 20.32 -19.22
CA PHE A 190 19.61 19.49 -18.22
C PHE A 190 19.15 18.04 -18.38
N SER A 191 20.04 17.07 -18.16
CA SER A 191 19.71 15.64 -18.21
C SER A 191 20.00 15.03 -16.83
N TRP A 192 19.01 14.69 -16.01
CA TRP A 192 19.24 14.11 -14.69
C TRP A 192 19.67 12.64 -14.76
N GLU A 193 18.90 11.81 -15.46
CA GLU A 193 19.02 10.36 -15.57
C GLU A 193 20.32 9.92 -16.26
N SER A 194 20.96 10.80 -17.07
CA SER A 194 22.23 10.50 -17.74
C SER A 194 23.40 10.31 -16.77
N ALA A 195 23.25 10.72 -15.49
CA ALA A 195 24.27 10.56 -14.46
C ALA A 195 24.65 9.09 -14.20
N TRP A 196 23.74 8.16 -14.46
CA TRP A 196 23.86 6.76 -14.08
C TRP A 196 23.52 5.80 -15.24
N PRO A 197 23.87 4.50 -15.16
CA PRO A 197 23.51 3.51 -16.17
C PRO A 197 22.00 3.41 -16.42
N GLU A 198 21.62 3.03 -17.65
CA GLU A 198 20.23 2.98 -18.10
C GLU A 198 19.34 2.16 -17.17
N ARG A 199 18.19 2.73 -16.79
CA ARG A 199 17.11 2.07 -16.05
C ARG A 199 15.79 2.57 -16.61
N ASP A 200 14.82 1.69 -16.80
CA ASP A 200 13.50 2.02 -17.38
C ASP A 200 13.58 2.79 -18.72
N GLY A 201 14.61 2.53 -19.52
CA GLY A 201 14.83 3.16 -20.83
C GLY A 201 15.50 4.53 -20.79
N TYR A 202 15.92 5.02 -19.61
CA TYR A 202 16.59 6.32 -19.46
C TYR A 202 17.95 6.18 -18.79
N GLY A 203 18.93 6.96 -19.28
CA GLY A 203 20.26 7.08 -18.70
C GLY A 203 21.40 6.74 -19.64
N SER A 204 22.58 6.59 -19.05
CA SER A 204 23.82 6.30 -19.76
C SER A 204 23.95 4.81 -20.11
N ALA A 205 24.60 4.47 -21.23
CA ALA A 205 24.68 3.07 -21.68
C ALA A 205 25.43 2.13 -20.71
N TYR A 206 26.36 2.66 -19.92
CA TYR A 206 27.15 1.93 -18.92
C TYR A 206 27.79 2.91 -17.93
N VAL A 207 28.37 2.37 -16.86
CA VAL A 207 29.02 3.16 -15.79
C VAL A 207 30.05 4.13 -16.36
N GLY A 208 29.88 5.41 -16.06
CA GLY A 208 30.78 6.48 -16.48
C GLY A 208 30.57 7.00 -17.90
N ASP A 209 29.68 6.41 -18.71
CA ASP A 209 29.40 6.88 -20.08
C ASP A 209 28.90 8.32 -20.09
N ILE A 210 29.21 9.05 -21.18
CA ILE A 210 28.73 10.42 -21.43
C ILE A 210 28.27 10.59 -22.89
N SER A 211 27.99 9.48 -23.59
CA SER A 211 27.72 9.52 -25.04
C SER A 211 26.40 10.24 -25.34
N VAL A 212 25.37 9.98 -24.53
CA VAL A 212 24.08 10.67 -24.59
C VAL A 212 24.21 12.14 -24.24
N ASP A 213 25.03 12.49 -23.24
CA ASP A 213 25.32 13.89 -22.87
C ASP A 213 25.92 14.68 -24.05
N LYS A 214 26.86 14.06 -24.78
CA LYS A 214 27.48 14.71 -25.96
C LYS A 214 26.46 15.04 -27.04
N LEU A 215 25.54 14.12 -27.33
CA LEU A 215 24.52 14.33 -28.35
C LEU A 215 23.61 15.51 -27.97
N VAL A 216 23.14 15.54 -26.74
CA VAL A 216 22.27 16.60 -26.24
C VAL A 216 23.02 17.94 -26.19
N ALA A 217 24.26 17.97 -25.69
CA ALA A 217 25.05 19.19 -25.57
C ALA A 217 25.35 19.83 -26.94
N VAL A 218 25.75 19.01 -27.93
CA VAL A 218 25.96 19.47 -29.31
C VAL A 218 24.65 19.97 -29.91
N GLY A 219 23.55 19.27 -29.66
CA GLY A 219 22.20 19.71 -30.02
C GLY A 219 21.85 21.09 -29.50
N ALA A 220 21.98 21.27 -28.19
CA ALA A 220 21.71 22.54 -27.53
C ALA A 220 22.52 23.67 -28.16
N HIS A 221 23.83 23.47 -28.36
CA HIS A 221 24.70 24.46 -28.98
C HIS A 221 24.34 24.76 -30.44
N ASN A 222 23.96 23.75 -31.23
CA ASN A 222 23.45 23.93 -32.60
C ASN A 222 22.18 24.80 -32.64
N HIS A 223 21.40 24.81 -31.56
CA HIS A 223 20.20 25.64 -31.38
C HIS A 223 20.44 26.89 -30.52
N SER A 224 21.71 27.26 -30.27
CA SER A 224 22.10 28.43 -29.44
C SER A 224 21.57 28.39 -28.01
N LYS A 225 21.44 27.19 -27.44
CA LYS A 225 21.04 26.89 -26.06
C LYS A 225 22.21 26.33 -25.26
N LEU A 226 22.14 26.40 -23.94
CA LEU A 226 23.18 25.88 -23.04
C LEU A 226 22.90 24.45 -22.59
N TYR A 227 23.96 23.73 -22.18
CA TYR A 227 23.84 22.39 -21.61
C TYR A 227 24.38 22.32 -20.18
N MET A 228 23.56 21.79 -19.27
CA MET A 228 23.96 21.40 -17.93
C MET A 228 24.14 19.88 -17.88
N VAL A 229 25.36 19.42 -17.59
CA VAL A 229 25.68 17.98 -17.47
C VAL A 229 25.54 17.53 -16.01
N PRO A 230 24.98 16.34 -15.70
CA PRO A 230 24.93 15.85 -14.34
C PRO A 230 26.23 15.12 -13.95
N LEU A 231 26.51 15.06 -12.65
CA LEU A 231 27.58 14.27 -12.06
C LEU A 231 27.13 13.66 -10.73
N SER A 232 27.28 12.34 -10.54
CA SER A 232 26.83 11.64 -9.33
C SER A 232 27.69 10.39 -9.03
N PRO A 233 27.83 9.96 -7.76
CA PRO A 233 28.54 8.74 -7.39
C PRO A 233 27.77 7.44 -7.66
N LEU A 234 26.48 7.36 -7.32
CA LEU A 234 25.58 6.20 -7.50
C LEU A 234 24.12 6.67 -7.42
N GLN A 235 23.14 5.76 -7.56
CA GLN A 235 21.79 5.99 -7.01
C GLN A 235 21.36 4.76 -6.24
N TYR A 236 20.98 4.91 -4.97
CA TYR A 236 20.37 3.83 -4.20
C TYR A 236 19.23 4.38 -3.34
N LYS A 237 18.02 3.88 -3.58
CA LYS A 237 16.82 4.27 -2.86
C LYS A 237 16.08 3.03 -2.43
N ASN A 238 15.79 2.93 -1.14
CA ASN A 238 14.99 1.87 -0.56
C ASN A 238 13.97 2.47 0.43
N SER A 239 13.12 3.35 -0.08
CA SER A 239 12.15 4.16 0.65
C SER A 239 11.10 4.72 -0.32
N TYR A 240 10.02 5.34 0.21
CA TYR A 240 8.98 6.00 -0.58
C TYR A 240 8.40 5.12 -1.70
N LYS A 241 8.01 3.89 -1.33
CA LYS A 241 7.44 2.88 -2.24
C LYS A 241 8.36 2.53 -3.42
N THR A 242 9.66 2.68 -3.24
CA THR A 242 10.68 2.44 -4.27
C THR A 242 11.85 1.67 -3.68
N ASN A 243 12.37 0.67 -4.41
CA ASN A 243 13.60 -0.05 -4.08
C ASN A 243 14.45 -0.24 -5.35
N VAL A 244 15.39 0.68 -5.59
CA VAL A 244 16.17 0.78 -6.84
C VAL A 244 17.65 1.02 -6.55
N TYR A 245 18.49 0.50 -7.44
CA TYR A 245 19.93 0.69 -7.44
C TYR A 245 20.44 0.95 -8.86
N ARG A 246 21.14 2.06 -9.06
CA ARG A 246 21.91 2.32 -10.29
C ARG A 246 23.38 2.37 -9.96
N ASP A 247 24.12 1.55 -10.69
CA ASP A 247 25.48 1.20 -10.34
C ASP A 247 26.46 2.37 -10.48
N GLY A 248 27.17 2.65 -9.38
CA GLY A 248 28.10 3.76 -9.26
C GLY A 248 29.54 3.41 -9.64
N ARG A 249 30.12 2.35 -9.05
CA ARG A 249 31.56 1.95 -9.16
C ARG A 249 32.51 3.16 -9.25
N ASN A 250 33.35 3.22 -10.28
CA ASN A 250 34.20 4.37 -10.65
C ASN A 250 33.50 5.36 -11.60
N GLY A 251 32.18 5.33 -11.70
CA GLY A 251 31.37 6.15 -12.60
C GLY A 251 31.61 7.65 -12.43
N MET A 252 31.60 8.15 -11.19
CA MET A 252 31.87 9.57 -10.92
C MET A 252 33.24 10.02 -11.47
N PRO A 253 34.40 9.43 -11.08
CA PRO A 253 35.69 9.88 -11.63
C PRO A 253 35.83 9.61 -13.14
N MET A 254 35.19 8.56 -13.68
CA MET A 254 35.15 8.34 -15.13
C MET A 254 34.38 9.45 -15.87
N ARG A 255 33.23 9.89 -15.34
CA ARG A 255 32.50 11.05 -15.88
C ARG A 255 33.31 12.32 -15.74
N MET A 256 33.96 12.57 -14.60
CA MET A 256 34.84 13.72 -14.41
C MET A 256 35.92 13.79 -15.51
N ASP A 257 36.63 12.68 -15.75
CA ASP A 257 37.65 12.58 -16.79
C ASP A 257 37.08 12.89 -18.18
N ARG A 258 35.97 12.24 -18.53
CA ARG A 258 35.36 12.36 -19.87
C ARG A 258 34.71 13.72 -20.12
N ILE A 259 34.09 14.33 -19.12
CA ILE A 259 33.50 15.67 -19.19
C ILE A 259 34.61 16.69 -19.46
N LEU A 260 35.69 16.65 -18.68
CA LEU A 260 36.83 17.57 -18.85
C LEU A 260 37.55 17.36 -20.18
N GLY A 261 37.71 16.10 -20.61
CA GLY A 261 38.49 15.76 -21.80
C GLY A 261 37.74 15.81 -23.12
N SER A 262 36.40 15.69 -23.11
CA SER A 262 35.66 15.43 -24.36
C SER A 262 34.24 15.99 -24.43
N LEU A 263 33.77 16.76 -23.45
CA LEU A 263 32.47 17.45 -23.48
C LEU A 263 32.69 18.96 -23.34
N ASN A 264 33.18 19.58 -24.42
CA ASN A 264 33.51 21.02 -24.42
C ASN A 264 32.25 21.89 -24.35
N GLU A 265 31.15 21.37 -24.86
CA GLU A 265 29.81 21.94 -24.96
C GLU A 265 29.05 21.95 -23.62
N ALA A 266 29.59 21.31 -22.57
CA ALA A 266 29.04 21.49 -21.22
C ALA A 266 29.35 22.90 -20.70
N ASP A 267 28.29 23.65 -20.44
CA ASP A 267 28.31 25.02 -19.92
C ASP A 267 28.21 25.01 -18.39
N PHE A 268 27.32 24.18 -17.88
CA PHE A 268 27.13 23.99 -16.45
C PHE A 268 27.34 22.53 -16.08
N VAL A 269 27.71 22.31 -14.83
CA VAL A 269 27.64 20.99 -14.21
C VAL A 269 26.75 21.07 -12.99
N GLN A 270 25.87 20.10 -12.82
CA GLN A 270 25.10 19.92 -11.59
C GLN A 270 25.51 18.62 -10.91
N PHE A 271 26.03 18.72 -9.70
CA PHE A 271 26.34 17.56 -8.88
C PHE A 271 25.07 17.05 -8.20
N LEU A 272 24.76 15.78 -8.39
CA LEU A 272 23.61 15.08 -7.83
C LEU A 272 24.11 14.18 -6.70
N THR A 273 24.00 14.59 -5.44
CA THR A 273 23.36 15.80 -4.88
C THR A 273 24.17 16.35 -3.70
N TRP A 274 23.76 17.51 -3.16
CA TRP A 274 24.30 18.03 -1.90
C TRP A 274 23.84 17.14 -0.73
N ASN A 275 22.52 16.97 -0.54
CA ASN A 275 21.93 16.42 0.70
C ASN A 275 20.80 15.38 0.47
N ASP A 276 20.70 14.73 -0.70
CA ASP A 276 19.70 13.68 -0.92
C ASP A 276 20.10 12.35 -0.27
N GLY A 277 19.88 12.27 1.05
CA GLY A 277 20.07 11.07 1.86
C GLY A 277 19.28 9.85 1.34
N PRO A 278 17.96 9.98 1.11
CA PRO A 278 17.13 8.86 0.65
C PRO A 278 17.55 8.20 -0.66
N GLU A 279 18.27 8.90 -1.53
CA GLU A 279 18.79 8.34 -2.79
C GLU A 279 20.31 8.05 -2.78
N SER A 280 20.95 8.22 -1.62
CA SER A 280 22.33 7.80 -1.30
C SER A 280 23.43 8.47 -2.12
N HIS A 281 23.15 9.58 -2.79
CA HIS A 281 24.14 10.28 -3.64
C HIS A 281 24.52 11.67 -3.16
N TYR A 282 24.29 11.95 -1.88
CA TYR A 282 24.70 13.18 -1.22
C TYR A 282 26.22 13.24 -1.03
N ILE A 283 26.75 14.45 -0.84
CA ILE A 283 28.15 14.68 -0.43
C ILE A 283 28.26 15.61 0.78
N ALA A 284 27.15 16.13 1.31
CA ALA A 284 27.12 17.00 2.47
C ALA A 284 26.98 16.22 3.78
N GLU A 285 27.03 16.97 4.89
CA GLU A 285 26.49 16.48 6.14
C GLU A 285 24.95 16.39 6.05
N LEU A 286 24.36 15.34 6.62
CA LEU A 286 22.90 15.20 6.69
C LEU A 286 22.36 15.72 8.02
N TRP A 287 21.27 16.49 7.94
CA TRP A 287 20.59 17.08 9.08
C TRP A 287 19.36 16.25 9.48
N PRO A 288 19.21 15.86 10.77
CA PRO A 288 18.04 15.09 11.21
C PRO A 288 16.71 15.79 10.94
N GLU A 289 16.66 17.11 11.02
CA GLU A 289 15.42 17.86 10.76
C GLU A 289 15.02 17.89 9.26
N GLN A 290 15.93 17.57 8.34
CA GLN A 290 15.61 17.53 6.91
C GLN A 290 14.85 16.26 6.52
N ASN A 291 15.10 15.16 7.22
CA ASN A 291 14.47 13.88 6.99
C ASN A 291 14.54 13.01 8.24
N SER A 292 13.37 12.72 8.82
CA SER A 292 13.21 11.89 10.02
C SER A 292 12.53 10.56 9.70
N ASP A 293 12.52 10.12 8.45
CA ASP A 293 11.83 8.89 8.06
C ASP A 293 12.66 7.66 8.44
N ALA A 294 12.03 6.71 9.13
CA ALA A 294 12.71 5.52 9.66
C ALA A 294 13.30 4.62 8.56
N GLN A 295 12.58 4.46 7.45
CA GLN A 295 12.97 3.58 6.35
C GLN A 295 14.29 4.01 5.66
N PRO A 296 14.46 5.27 5.18
CA PRO A 296 15.73 5.68 4.61
C PRO A 296 16.86 5.68 5.63
N TRP A 297 16.59 5.95 6.91
CA TRP A 297 17.64 6.03 7.94
C TRP A 297 18.52 4.76 8.03
N LEU A 298 17.96 3.58 7.73
CA LEU A 298 18.66 2.29 7.70
C LEU A 298 19.91 2.31 6.80
N TYR A 299 19.92 3.14 5.77
CA TYR A 299 21.03 3.26 4.83
C TYR A 299 21.52 4.69 4.62
N MET A 300 20.95 5.70 5.28
CA MET A 300 21.42 7.08 5.21
C MET A 300 21.41 7.72 6.60
N ASN A 301 22.57 8.21 7.03
CA ASN A 301 22.76 9.06 8.22
C ASN A 301 24.24 9.39 8.37
N GLN A 302 24.53 10.49 9.05
CA GLN A 302 25.90 10.97 9.22
C GLN A 302 26.79 10.03 10.03
N ASN A 303 26.23 9.22 10.93
CA ASN A 303 26.98 8.36 11.84
C ASN A 303 27.52 7.08 11.18
N MET A 304 26.83 6.56 10.17
CA MET A 304 27.18 5.31 9.49
C MET A 304 27.58 5.52 8.03
N PHE A 305 26.95 6.47 7.34
CA PHE A 305 27.05 6.66 5.90
C PHE A 305 27.55 8.06 5.56
N ASP A 306 28.61 8.51 6.22
CA ASP A 306 29.24 9.80 5.89
C ASP A 306 29.82 9.79 4.46
N HIS A 307 29.31 10.68 3.60
CA HIS A 307 29.74 10.80 2.19
C HIS A 307 30.63 12.03 1.93
N THR A 308 30.95 12.82 2.97
CA THR A 308 31.73 14.06 2.84
C THR A 308 33.14 13.84 2.28
N ALA A 309 33.66 12.62 2.37
CA ALA A 309 34.95 12.24 1.81
C ALA A 309 35.06 12.40 0.29
N TRP A 310 33.96 12.47 -0.47
CA TRP A 310 34.00 12.79 -1.90
C TRP A 310 34.22 14.27 -2.21
N GLN A 311 33.95 15.18 -1.27
CA GLN A 311 34.00 16.63 -1.49
C GLN A 311 35.34 17.13 -2.06
N PRO A 312 36.54 16.66 -1.64
CA PRO A 312 37.81 17.14 -2.20
C PRO A 312 38.03 16.76 -3.68
N LEU A 313 37.48 15.62 -4.11
CA LEU A 313 37.49 15.20 -5.51
C LEU A 313 36.61 16.15 -6.34
N VAL A 314 35.41 16.42 -5.85
CA VAL A 314 34.45 17.35 -6.47
C VAL A 314 35.02 18.78 -6.51
N ALA A 315 35.72 19.22 -5.47
CA ALA A 315 36.38 20.53 -5.46
C ALA A 315 37.45 20.67 -6.55
N SER A 316 38.26 19.63 -6.72
CA SER A 316 39.29 19.57 -7.77
C SER A 316 38.65 19.57 -9.16
N PHE A 317 37.53 18.87 -9.33
CA PHE A 317 36.78 18.84 -10.58
C PHE A 317 36.12 20.19 -10.88
N ASN A 318 35.43 20.81 -9.93
CA ASN A 318 34.81 22.13 -10.09
C ASN A 318 35.84 23.18 -10.51
N HIS A 319 37.03 23.16 -9.90
CA HIS A 319 38.13 24.03 -10.30
C HIS A 319 38.55 23.77 -11.75
N ALA A 320 38.82 22.52 -12.12
CA ALA A 320 39.25 22.17 -13.47
C ALA A 320 38.18 22.46 -14.53
N PHE A 321 36.92 22.15 -14.25
CA PHE A 321 35.78 22.38 -15.15
C PHE A 321 35.66 23.85 -15.50
N LYS A 322 35.67 24.72 -14.48
CA LYS A 322 35.56 26.18 -14.66
C LYS A 322 36.76 26.79 -15.38
N ASN A 323 37.95 26.22 -15.18
CA ASN A 323 39.18 26.66 -15.85
C ASN A 323 39.45 25.94 -17.18
N ARG A 324 38.52 25.09 -17.65
CA ARG A 324 38.65 24.29 -18.88
C ARG A 324 39.96 23.48 -18.92
N GLN A 325 40.32 22.91 -17.77
CA GLN A 325 41.47 22.05 -17.61
C GLN A 325 41.10 20.58 -17.87
N LEU A 326 42.07 19.81 -18.34
CA LEU A 326 41.94 18.35 -18.45
C LEU A 326 42.04 17.70 -17.05
N SER A 327 41.58 16.46 -16.95
CA SER A 327 41.69 15.63 -15.75
C SER A 327 43.13 15.47 -15.25
N THR A 328 44.10 15.37 -16.16
CA THR A 328 45.55 15.30 -15.86
C THR A 328 46.12 16.59 -15.29
N ALA A 329 45.37 17.70 -15.37
CA ALA A 329 45.74 18.99 -14.81
C ALA A 329 44.93 19.33 -13.54
N MET A 330 44.04 18.44 -13.09
CA MET A 330 43.34 18.61 -11.81
C MET A 330 44.35 18.74 -10.67
N THR A 331 44.10 19.65 -9.74
CA THR A 331 45.00 19.91 -8.61
C THR A 331 44.28 19.70 -7.28
N PRO A 332 44.95 19.11 -6.27
CA PRO A 332 44.45 19.11 -4.90
C PRO A 332 44.23 20.52 -4.37
N GLN A 333 43.26 20.67 -3.46
CA GLN A 333 43.01 21.95 -2.78
C GLN A 333 44.12 22.29 -1.79
N ASN A 334 44.26 23.57 -1.43
CA ASN A 334 45.13 24.06 -0.35
C ASN A 334 46.62 23.68 -0.44
N GLY A 335 47.11 23.35 -1.64
CA GLY A 335 48.52 22.99 -1.86
C GLY A 335 48.92 21.59 -1.41
N ALA A 336 47.96 20.73 -1.06
CA ALA A 336 48.17 19.34 -0.69
C ALA A 336 48.90 18.56 -1.81
N VAL A 337 49.62 17.50 -1.41
CA VAL A 337 50.30 16.59 -2.36
C VAL A 337 49.28 15.76 -3.14
N ALA A 338 48.23 15.31 -2.45
CA ALA A 338 47.11 14.60 -3.03
C ALA A 338 45.83 14.83 -2.21
N VAL A 339 44.68 14.56 -2.83
CA VAL A 339 43.38 14.36 -2.16
C VAL A 339 42.72 13.14 -2.77
N GLY A 340 41.86 12.45 -2.01
CA GLY A 340 41.18 11.28 -2.54
C GLY A 340 40.12 10.71 -1.60
N ALA A 341 39.41 9.70 -2.11
CA ALA A 341 38.45 8.91 -1.34
C ALA A 341 38.52 7.44 -1.75
N MET A 342 38.14 6.57 -0.83
CA MET A 342 37.82 5.16 -1.07
C MET A 342 36.34 4.92 -0.78
N TRP A 343 35.68 4.07 -1.56
CA TRP A 343 34.31 3.66 -1.26
C TRP A 343 34.04 2.19 -1.59
N HIS A 344 33.11 1.59 -0.86
CA HIS A 344 32.68 0.20 -1.07
C HIS A 344 31.29 -0.04 -0.47
N ARG A 345 30.63 -1.14 -0.84
CA ARG A 345 29.36 -1.56 -0.23
C ARG A 345 29.56 -2.07 1.21
N PRO A 346 28.54 -1.97 2.08
CA PRO A 346 28.62 -2.41 3.47
C PRO A 346 28.51 -3.93 3.64
N ILE A 347 28.12 -4.67 2.60
CA ILE A 347 27.84 -6.10 2.64
C ILE A 347 28.60 -6.86 1.54
N VAL A 348 28.99 -8.10 1.83
CA VAL A 348 29.53 -9.02 0.82
C VAL A 348 28.46 -9.55 -0.12
N ASP A 349 28.87 -10.11 -1.26
CA ASP A 349 27.94 -10.77 -2.20
C ASP A 349 27.42 -12.10 -1.63
N GLY A 350 26.27 -12.56 -2.15
CA GLY A 350 25.71 -13.87 -1.83
C GLY A 350 24.98 -13.95 -0.49
N ILE A 351 24.82 -12.84 0.23
CA ILE A 351 24.01 -12.80 1.45
C ILE A 351 22.51 -12.94 1.13
N VAL A 352 21.77 -13.51 2.09
CA VAL A 352 20.30 -13.55 2.08
C VAL A 352 19.81 -12.68 3.21
N CYS A 353 19.10 -11.60 2.88
CA CYS A 353 18.42 -10.74 3.84
C CYS A 353 17.01 -11.30 4.09
N ASN A 354 16.60 -11.45 5.36
CA ASN A 354 15.27 -11.86 5.84
C ASN A 354 14.49 -12.90 5.00
N SER A 355 14.77 -14.19 5.20
CA SER A 355 14.13 -15.30 4.46
C SER A 355 12.66 -15.60 4.82
N GLY A 356 12.00 -14.75 5.62
CA GLY A 356 10.66 -14.99 6.17
C GLY A 356 9.59 -13.95 5.83
N VAL A 357 9.96 -12.79 5.27
CA VAL A 357 9.05 -11.69 4.90
C VAL A 357 9.57 -11.04 3.62
N ASP A 358 8.94 -11.37 2.49
CA ASP A 358 9.24 -10.73 1.21
C ASP A 358 8.37 -9.48 1.07
N SER A 359 9.02 -8.31 1.13
CA SER A 359 8.39 -7.00 0.95
C SER A 359 9.23 -6.20 -0.02
N LEU A 360 8.65 -5.13 -0.58
CA LEU A 360 9.36 -4.20 -1.46
C LEU A 360 10.71 -3.74 -0.87
N TYR A 361 10.79 -3.50 0.44
CA TYR A 361 11.97 -2.92 1.09
C TYR A 361 13.00 -3.95 1.60
N THR A 362 12.56 -5.19 1.85
CA THR A 362 13.43 -6.29 2.31
C THR A 362 13.99 -7.12 1.14
N GLY A 363 13.35 -7.03 -0.03
CA GLY A 363 13.80 -7.62 -1.27
C GLY A 363 15.03 -6.94 -1.87
N LYS A 364 15.61 -7.59 -2.89
CA LYS A 364 16.71 -7.00 -3.67
C LYS A 364 16.20 -5.78 -4.45
N PRO A 365 16.95 -4.67 -4.50
CA PRO A 365 16.57 -3.54 -5.35
C PRO A 365 16.52 -3.94 -6.82
N ASP A 366 15.66 -3.26 -7.57
CA ASP A 366 15.78 -3.22 -9.03
C ASP A 366 17.18 -2.70 -9.41
N GLY A 367 17.84 -3.34 -10.39
CA GLY A 367 19.26 -3.12 -10.73
C GLY A 367 20.28 -3.87 -9.86
N TYR A 368 19.86 -4.71 -8.89
CA TYR A 368 20.78 -5.48 -8.05
C TYR A 368 21.66 -6.48 -8.85
N ASP A 369 21.09 -7.18 -9.82
CA ASP A 369 21.79 -8.26 -10.53
C ASP A 369 22.90 -7.75 -11.48
N ASP A 370 22.84 -6.49 -11.89
CA ASP A 370 23.90 -5.82 -12.65
C ASP A 370 25.11 -5.47 -11.75
N ALA A 371 24.88 -5.35 -10.44
CA ALA A 371 25.86 -4.95 -9.44
C ALA A 371 26.71 -6.11 -8.86
N ILE A 372 26.14 -7.32 -8.76
CA ILE A 372 26.77 -8.47 -8.07
C ILE A 372 28.01 -9.05 -8.77
N ARG A 373 28.37 -8.54 -9.96
CA ARG A 373 29.54 -9.03 -10.70
C ARG A 373 30.85 -8.38 -10.27
N GLN A 374 30.81 -7.28 -9.51
CA GLN A 374 32.01 -6.49 -9.12
C GLN A 374 31.81 -5.80 -7.75
N ASN A 375 31.74 -6.54 -6.65
CA ASN A 375 31.73 -5.93 -5.31
C ASN A 375 33.14 -5.63 -4.83
N GLN A 376 33.72 -4.49 -5.22
CA GLN A 376 35.13 -4.18 -4.92
C GLN A 376 35.25 -2.90 -4.10
N ALA A 377 36.43 -2.65 -3.52
CA ALA A 377 36.77 -1.33 -3.05
C ALA A 377 37.20 -0.46 -4.23
N TYR A 378 36.53 0.67 -4.39
CA TYR A 378 36.78 1.66 -5.42
C TYR A 378 37.52 2.85 -4.82
N TRP A 379 38.29 3.57 -5.63
CA TRP A 379 39.03 4.72 -5.14
C TRP A 379 39.30 5.73 -6.25
N SER A 380 39.52 6.98 -5.83
CA SER A 380 40.05 8.02 -6.70
C SER A 380 40.99 8.94 -5.93
N VAL A 381 42.06 9.36 -6.59
CA VAL A 381 43.10 10.25 -6.06
C VAL A 381 43.41 11.32 -7.10
N VAL A 382 43.36 12.59 -6.70
CA VAL A 382 43.95 13.68 -7.48
C VAL A 382 45.37 13.89 -6.95
N LEU A 383 46.37 13.60 -7.79
CA LEU A 383 47.78 13.82 -7.47
C LEU A 383 48.21 15.18 -8.02
N LYS A 384 48.93 15.97 -7.20
CA LYS A 384 49.45 17.25 -7.63
C LYS A 384 50.35 17.11 -8.88
N PRO A 385 50.09 17.86 -9.96
CA PRO A 385 50.92 17.79 -11.16
C PRO A 385 52.37 18.21 -10.95
N GLY A 386 53.30 17.62 -11.72
CA GLY A 386 54.72 17.95 -11.72
C GLY A 386 55.53 17.33 -10.57
N LEU A 387 54.98 16.33 -9.89
CA LEU A 387 55.70 15.55 -8.88
C LEU A 387 56.63 14.52 -9.53
N ALA A 388 57.53 13.94 -8.73
CA ALA A 388 58.40 12.85 -9.19
C ALA A 388 57.58 11.59 -9.51
N ASN A 389 57.92 10.88 -10.59
CA ASN A 389 57.27 9.61 -10.92
C ASN A 389 57.45 8.56 -9.82
N GLY A 390 56.47 7.67 -9.66
CA GLY A 390 56.54 6.52 -8.76
C GLY A 390 55.64 6.61 -7.53
N TYR A 391 54.79 7.63 -7.41
CA TYR A 391 53.68 7.59 -6.46
C TYR A 391 52.75 6.42 -6.81
N SER A 392 52.23 5.73 -5.80
CA SER A 392 51.37 4.56 -6.02
C SER A 392 50.31 4.42 -4.94
N VAL A 393 49.17 3.87 -5.32
CA VAL A 393 48.12 3.43 -4.42
C VAL A 393 48.24 1.93 -4.20
N VAL A 394 48.23 1.47 -2.95
CA VAL A 394 48.18 0.06 -2.55
C VAL A 394 46.84 -0.20 -1.87
N VAL A 395 46.03 -1.08 -2.46
CA VAL A 395 44.68 -1.42 -1.98
C VAL A 395 44.72 -2.72 -1.20
N HIS A 396 44.34 -2.65 0.07
CA HIS A 396 44.20 -3.76 1.01
C HIS A 396 42.72 -4.04 1.26
N ALA A 397 42.01 -4.38 0.19
CA ALA A 397 40.57 -4.57 0.21
C ALA A 397 40.18 -5.59 -0.86
N GLY A 398 39.86 -6.80 -0.43
CA GLY A 398 39.61 -7.94 -1.30
C GLY A 398 40.45 -9.16 -0.96
N GLN A 399 40.73 -10.00 -1.96
CA GLN A 399 41.48 -11.24 -1.76
C GLN A 399 43.00 -11.03 -1.76
N ASP A 400 43.47 -10.14 -2.64
CA ASP A 400 44.88 -9.85 -2.84
C ASP A 400 45.13 -8.34 -2.78
N ASP A 401 46.33 -7.96 -2.36
CA ASP A 401 46.77 -6.57 -2.45
C ASP A 401 46.94 -6.16 -3.92
N HIS A 402 46.44 -4.97 -4.27
CA HIS A 402 46.58 -4.41 -5.62
C HIS A 402 47.32 -3.09 -5.59
N THR A 403 48.40 -2.95 -6.38
CA THR A 403 49.17 -1.71 -6.48
C THR A 403 48.99 -1.05 -7.85
N THR A 404 48.63 0.24 -7.86
CA THR A 404 48.52 1.07 -9.06
C THR A 404 49.49 2.25 -8.99
N VAL A 405 50.31 2.45 -10.01
CA VAL A 405 51.16 3.64 -10.14
C VAL A 405 50.31 4.82 -10.62
N LEU A 406 50.46 5.96 -9.96
CA LEU A 406 49.70 7.17 -10.25
C LEU A 406 50.39 8.05 -11.29
N HIS A 407 49.59 8.81 -12.03
CA HIS A 407 50.01 9.92 -12.87
C HIS A 407 49.51 11.26 -12.31
N ASP A 408 49.94 12.37 -12.93
CA ASP A 408 49.48 13.71 -12.57
C ASP A 408 47.95 13.85 -12.74
N GLY A 409 47.31 14.59 -11.83
CA GLY A 409 45.88 14.86 -11.86
C GLY A 409 45.03 13.69 -11.37
N LEU A 410 43.86 13.51 -11.97
CA LEU A 410 42.86 12.52 -11.56
C LEU A 410 43.30 11.08 -11.87
N ASN A 411 43.30 10.24 -10.87
CA ASN A 411 43.49 8.79 -10.94
C ASN A 411 42.29 8.09 -10.30
N TYR A 412 41.95 6.91 -10.76
CA TYR A 412 40.91 6.07 -10.15
C TYR A 412 41.16 4.59 -10.46
N GLY A 413 40.60 3.71 -9.64
CA GLY A 413 40.80 2.27 -9.77
C GLY A 413 39.96 1.48 -8.80
N ASN A 414 40.25 0.18 -8.71
CA ASN A 414 39.56 -0.75 -7.82
C ASN A 414 40.55 -1.75 -7.20
N GLY A 415 40.15 -2.42 -6.13
CA GLY A 415 40.90 -3.52 -5.52
C GLY A 415 40.92 -4.79 -6.37
N ALA A 416 41.67 -5.81 -5.90
CA ALA A 416 41.69 -7.13 -6.52
C ALA A 416 40.69 -8.08 -5.86
N GLY A 417 39.77 -8.60 -6.68
CA GLY A 417 38.71 -9.49 -6.21
C GLY A 417 37.58 -8.76 -5.47
N ASN A 418 36.66 -9.55 -4.91
CA ASN A 418 35.51 -9.03 -4.17
C ASN A 418 35.90 -8.65 -2.74
N ILE A 419 35.28 -7.59 -2.19
CA ILE A 419 35.44 -7.14 -0.81
C ILE A 419 35.22 -8.30 0.17
N GLN A 420 36.00 -8.28 1.25
CA GLN A 420 35.93 -9.29 2.30
C GLN A 420 35.34 -8.68 3.58
N PRO A 421 34.75 -9.48 4.49
CA PRO A 421 34.27 -8.97 5.77
C PRO A 421 35.40 -8.29 6.57
N GLY A 422 35.06 -7.21 7.29
CA GLY A 422 36.00 -6.43 8.08
C GLY A 422 36.40 -5.09 7.46
N GLN A 423 37.48 -4.50 7.96
CA GLN A 423 37.96 -3.19 7.54
C GLN A 423 38.56 -3.26 6.13
N GLN A 424 38.23 -2.29 5.29
CA GLN A 424 38.89 -2.08 4.00
C GLN A 424 39.82 -0.88 4.13
N TRP A 425 40.98 -0.90 3.47
CA TRP A 425 41.85 0.28 3.45
C TRP A 425 42.80 0.37 2.26
N ILE A 426 43.31 1.57 2.06
CA ILE A 426 44.21 1.94 0.97
C ILE A 426 45.35 2.80 1.50
N GLU A 427 46.55 2.61 0.97
CA GLU A 427 47.73 3.44 1.23
C GLU A 427 48.14 4.21 -0.03
N LEU A 428 48.38 5.51 0.08
CA LEU A 428 49.12 6.29 -0.90
C LEU A 428 50.60 6.34 -0.51
N LYS A 429 51.47 5.84 -1.40
CA LYS A 429 52.93 5.79 -1.19
C LYS A 429 53.64 6.79 -2.08
N ASP A 430 54.68 7.41 -1.53
CA ASP A 430 55.63 8.22 -2.29
C ASP A 430 56.65 7.34 -3.05
N PRO A 431 57.49 7.92 -3.95
CA PRO A 431 58.48 7.15 -4.70
C PRO A 431 59.56 6.46 -3.86
N SER A 432 59.69 6.79 -2.57
CA SER A 432 60.57 6.08 -1.64
C SER A 432 59.92 4.82 -1.03
N GLY A 433 58.63 4.61 -1.29
CA GLY A 433 57.82 3.52 -0.71
C GLY A 433 57.21 3.88 0.65
N LYS A 434 57.32 5.14 1.10
CA LYS A 434 56.74 5.59 2.36
C LYS A 434 55.25 5.90 2.17
N THR A 435 54.40 5.36 3.03
CA THR A 435 52.98 5.75 3.10
C THR A 435 52.88 7.21 3.57
N ILE A 436 52.25 8.04 2.75
CA ILE A 436 52.03 9.46 3.02
C ILE A 436 50.57 9.76 3.39
N MET A 437 49.62 8.97 2.87
CA MET A 437 48.21 9.08 3.22
C MET A 437 47.58 7.69 3.28
N THR A 438 46.53 7.53 4.08
CA THR A 438 45.71 6.31 4.13
C THR A 438 44.23 6.63 4.06
N ALA A 439 43.43 5.75 3.46
CA ALA A 439 41.98 5.77 3.55
C ALA A 439 41.51 4.46 4.17
N ARG A 440 40.78 4.53 5.29
CA ARG A 440 40.37 3.37 6.08
C ARG A 440 38.87 3.41 6.34
N SER A 441 38.18 2.29 6.13
CA SER A 441 36.75 2.22 6.38
C SER A 441 36.44 2.36 7.87
N LYS A 442 35.64 3.37 8.22
CA LYS A 442 35.15 3.58 9.60
C LYS A 442 34.20 2.46 10.02
N ARG A 443 33.42 1.93 9.07
CA ARG A 443 32.51 0.80 9.26
C ARG A 443 33.05 -0.46 8.60
N CYS A 444 32.81 -1.60 9.24
CA CYS A 444 33.24 -2.89 8.72
C CYS A 444 32.28 -3.39 7.63
N VAL A 445 32.83 -4.03 6.60
CA VAL A 445 32.03 -4.85 5.69
C VAL A 445 31.46 -6.03 6.47
N SER A 446 30.15 -6.23 6.39
CA SER A 446 29.45 -7.32 7.07
C SER A 446 29.42 -8.59 6.22
N SER A 447 29.58 -9.74 6.87
CA SER A 447 29.30 -11.06 6.29
C SER A 447 27.82 -11.46 6.35
N GLY A 448 26.96 -10.60 6.91
CA GLY A 448 25.51 -10.80 7.01
C GLY A 448 24.74 -9.55 6.57
N CYS A 449 23.46 -9.48 6.95
CA CYS A 449 22.55 -8.38 6.57
C CYS A 449 22.10 -7.58 7.80
N PRO A 450 22.97 -6.75 8.41
CA PRO A 450 22.72 -6.17 9.73
C PRO A 450 21.54 -5.21 9.77
N GLN A 451 21.22 -4.53 8.65
CA GLN A 451 20.04 -3.66 8.57
C GLN A 451 18.77 -4.36 8.08
N GLY A 452 18.83 -5.68 7.85
CA GLY A 452 17.70 -6.43 7.28
C GLY A 452 17.36 -6.11 5.82
N ILE A 453 18.17 -5.27 5.15
CA ILE A 453 17.99 -4.83 3.76
C ILE A 453 19.25 -5.12 2.92
N TYR A 454 19.06 -5.29 1.62
CA TYR A 454 20.15 -5.29 0.65
C TYR A 454 20.72 -3.88 0.48
N ASN A 455 21.50 -3.42 1.46
CA ASN A 455 22.04 -2.06 1.47
C ASN A 455 23.11 -1.89 0.38
N MET A 456 22.74 -1.12 -0.65
CA MET A 456 23.62 -0.81 -1.79
C MET A 456 24.26 0.58 -1.69
N ASN A 457 24.03 1.32 -0.61
CA ASN A 457 24.75 2.56 -0.35
C ASN A 457 26.25 2.27 -0.18
N TYR A 458 27.10 3.27 -0.43
CA TYR A 458 28.52 3.19 -0.19
C TYR A 458 28.92 3.73 1.19
N LEU A 459 29.87 3.04 1.80
CA LEU A 459 30.70 3.57 2.87
C LEU A 459 31.85 4.33 2.22
N VAL A 460 32.02 5.61 2.53
CA VAL A 460 33.04 6.46 1.92
C VAL A 460 34.07 6.86 2.96
N SER A 461 35.34 6.70 2.62
CA SER A 461 36.47 6.94 3.53
C SER A 461 37.40 7.98 2.94
N PRO A 462 37.77 9.04 3.70
CA PRO A 462 38.69 10.06 3.23
C PRO A 462 40.12 9.54 3.22
N PHE A 463 40.97 10.10 2.34
CA PHE A 463 42.42 9.98 2.49
C PHE A 463 42.91 10.98 3.55
N GLU A 464 43.53 10.46 4.60
CA GLU A 464 44.08 11.22 5.74
C GLU A 464 45.61 11.11 5.79
N ASP A 465 46.28 12.12 6.35
CA ASP A 465 47.74 12.11 6.51
C ASP A 465 48.19 11.04 7.53
N GLY A 466 49.17 10.22 7.15
CA GLY A 466 49.74 9.19 8.02
C GLY A 466 48.92 7.89 8.11
N THR A 467 49.11 7.13 9.20
CA THR A 467 48.48 5.82 9.45
C THR A 467 47.49 5.93 10.61
N ASN A 468 46.20 6.04 10.33
CA ASN A 468 45.13 6.00 11.35
C ASN A 468 44.77 4.54 11.70
N ASP A 469 45.34 3.94 12.75
CA ASP A 469 45.18 2.50 13.03
C ASP A 469 43.90 2.14 13.82
N GLU A 470 42.88 3.00 13.81
CA GLU A 470 41.59 2.69 14.44
C GLU A 470 40.87 1.54 13.72
N ALA A 471 40.39 0.57 14.50
CA ALA A 471 39.62 -0.55 13.99
C ALA A 471 38.25 -0.07 13.49
N CYS A 472 37.75 -0.69 12.42
CA CYS A 472 36.40 -0.43 11.96
C CYS A 472 35.35 -0.84 13.01
N ILE A 473 34.24 -0.10 13.04
CA ILE A 473 33.08 -0.42 13.88
C ILE A 473 32.13 -1.30 13.06
N PRO A 474 31.65 -2.44 13.57
CA PRO A 474 30.60 -3.21 12.90
C PRO A 474 29.39 -2.33 12.59
N ILE A 475 28.73 -2.61 11.47
CA ILE A 475 27.41 -2.07 11.20
C ILE A 475 26.42 -2.87 12.03
N GLY A 476 25.78 -2.23 13.01
CA GLY A 476 24.78 -2.85 13.88
C GLY A 476 23.37 -2.87 13.27
N THR A 477 22.42 -3.43 14.02
CA THR A 477 20.96 -3.24 13.81
C THR A 477 20.50 -1.91 14.41
N GLU A 478 21.40 -0.92 14.50
CA GLU A 478 21.09 0.38 15.07
C GLU A 478 19.86 0.92 14.31
N VAL A 479 18.84 1.31 15.06
CA VAL A 479 17.72 2.13 14.58
C VAL A 479 18.03 3.58 14.92
N MET A 480 17.26 4.55 14.40
CA MET A 480 17.49 5.97 14.71
C MET A 480 17.75 6.18 16.21
N PRO A 481 18.89 6.77 16.62
CA PRO A 481 19.19 6.98 18.03
C PRO A 481 18.23 8.03 18.58
N ILE A 482 17.22 7.56 19.28
CA ILE A 482 16.12 8.34 19.82
C ILE A 482 15.91 7.85 21.26
N THR A 483 16.12 8.71 22.26
CA THR A 483 15.95 8.35 23.67
C THR A 483 14.46 8.23 24.01
N GLU A 484 14.04 6.99 24.28
CA GLU A 484 12.67 6.51 24.45
C GLU A 484 11.79 7.31 25.43
N ASP A 485 12.39 7.89 26.48
CA ASP A 485 11.70 8.66 27.53
C ASP A 485 11.47 10.15 27.18
N GLU A 486 12.24 10.74 26.26
CA GLU A 486 12.12 12.16 25.89
C GLU A 486 11.24 12.39 24.65
N LEU A 487 11.15 11.42 23.72
CA LEU A 487 10.35 11.58 22.50
C LEU A 487 8.88 11.23 22.65
N MET A 488 8.57 10.22 23.46
CA MET A 488 7.21 9.69 23.51
C MET A 488 6.27 10.50 24.40
N ASP A 489 6.77 11.45 25.21
CA ASP A 489 5.98 12.33 26.11
C ASP A 489 4.75 11.66 26.74
N VAL A 490 4.89 10.41 27.21
CA VAL A 490 3.76 9.63 27.69
C VAL A 490 3.26 10.27 28.97
N PRO A 491 1.98 10.73 29.01
CA PRO A 491 1.44 11.46 30.15
C PRO A 491 1.65 10.70 31.48
N LYS A 492 2.02 11.44 32.54
CA LYS A 492 2.20 10.88 33.90
C LYS A 492 1.11 11.42 34.83
N CYS A 493 0.77 10.67 35.88
CA CYS A 493 -0.09 11.21 36.93
C CYS A 493 0.64 12.34 37.67
N GLU A 494 0.11 13.56 37.60
CA GLU A 494 0.67 14.74 38.28
C GLU A 494 0.06 15.00 39.67
N GLY A 495 -0.77 14.07 40.16
CA GLY A 495 -1.35 14.12 41.51
C GLY A 495 -2.77 14.69 41.60
N ASP A 496 -3.40 15.08 40.49
CA ASP A 496 -4.84 15.37 40.44
C ASP A 496 -5.64 14.06 40.46
N GLU A 497 -6.29 13.76 41.59
CA GLU A 497 -7.06 12.52 41.77
C GLU A 497 -8.27 12.39 40.85
N SER A 498 -8.66 13.47 40.17
CA SER A 498 -9.73 13.44 39.19
C SER A 498 -9.26 13.10 37.77
N ASP A 499 -7.97 13.12 37.47
CA ASP A 499 -7.45 12.80 36.14
C ASP A 499 -7.45 11.28 35.90
N TRP A 500 -7.82 10.81 34.71
CA TRP A 500 -7.86 9.39 34.37
C TRP A 500 -6.51 8.69 34.62
N LYS A 501 -5.41 9.43 34.44
CA LYS A 501 -4.03 8.97 34.71
C LYS A 501 -3.77 8.64 36.19
N CYS A 502 -4.51 9.28 37.09
CA CYS A 502 -4.37 9.15 38.54
C CYS A 502 -5.43 8.23 39.18
N ILE A 503 -6.43 7.80 38.40
CA ILE A 503 -7.45 6.83 38.81
C ILE A 503 -6.87 5.42 38.58
N THR A 504 -6.14 4.93 39.58
CA THR A 504 -5.44 3.65 39.51
C THR A 504 -6.29 2.49 40.02
N CYS A 505 -5.91 1.28 39.63
CA CYS A 505 -6.46 0.02 40.15
C CYS A 505 -6.39 -0.11 41.69
N ALA A 506 -5.60 0.73 42.38
CA ALA A 506 -5.38 0.68 43.82
C ALA A 506 -6.36 1.53 44.67
N LYS A 507 -6.97 2.59 44.10
CA LYS A 507 -7.76 3.58 44.85
C LYS A 507 -9.26 3.28 44.92
N GLU A 508 -9.80 2.54 43.97
CA GLU A 508 -11.24 2.28 43.86
C GLU A 508 -11.54 0.77 44.04
N GLU A 509 -12.55 0.43 44.84
CA GLU A 509 -13.08 -0.95 44.89
C GLU A 509 -13.86 -1.25 43.60
N VAL A 510 -13.12 -1.54 42.52
CA VAL A 510 -13.70 -2.11 41.30
C VAL A 510 -14.06 -3.56 41.62
N THR A 511 -15.30 -3.76 42.06
CA THR A 511 -15.86 -5.10 42.25
C THR A 511 -16.38 -5.60 40.91
N ILE A 512 -16.19 -6.90 40.64
CA ILE A 512 -16.67 -7.64 39.46
C ILE A 512 -18.20 -7.59 39.24
N PHE A 513 -18.94 -6.85 40.08
CA PHE A 513 -20.40 -6.73 40.07
C PHE A 513 -20.90 -5.32 39.68
N GLN A 514 -20.01 -4.35 39.44
CA GLN A 514 -20.41 -3.02 38.93
C GLN A 514 -20.59 -3.06 37.41
N ASN A 515 -21.66 -2.44 36.91
CA ASN A 515 -21.96 -2.37 35.48
C ASN A 515 -20.82 -1.68 34.70
N ALA A 516 -20.53 -2.21 33.50
CA ALA A 516 -19.43 -1.77 32.64
C ALA A 516 -19.41 -0.26 32.36
N TYR A 517 -20.58 0.31 32.03
CA TYR A 517 -20.74 1.74 31.78
C TYR A 517 -20.34 2.59 33.00
N THR A 518 -20.69 2.15 34.20
CA THR A 518 -20.35 2.85 35.44
C THR A 518 -18.83 2.85 35.67
N ASN A 519 -18.16 1.73 35.43
CA ASN A 519 -16.70 1.64 35.54
C ASN A 519 -16.00 2.47 34.46
N TRP A 520 -16.53 2.47 33.24
CA TRP A 520 -16.04 3.29 32.13
C TRP A 520 -16.07 4.79 32.46
N GLN A 521 -17.20 5.27 32.98
CA GLN A 521 -17.37 6.67 33.39
C GLN A 521 -16.48 7.03 34.58
N LYS A 522 -16.40 6.16 35.61
CA LYS A 522 -15.51 6.37 36.76
C LYS A 522 -14.04 6.46 36.36
N ALA A 523 -13.62 5.61 35.42
CA ALA A 523 -12.26 5.60 34.90
C ALA A 523 -11.95 6.80 34.00
N LYS A 524 -12.97 7.57 33.60
CA LYS A 524 -12.86 8.61 32.55
C LYS A 524 -12.25 8.05 31.26
N ALA A 525 -12.68 6.85 30.88
CA ALA A 525 -12.10 6.11 29.75
C ALA A 525 -12.34 6.82 28.40
N ASP A 526 -13.45 7.56 28.23
CA ASP A 526 -13.66 8.39 27.02
C ASP A 526 -12.54 9.44 26.87
N THR A 527 -12.19 10.14 27.96
CA THR A 527 -11.08 11.11 27.97
C THR A 527 -9.73 10.44 27.73
N ALA A 528 -9.52 9.24 28.28
CA ALA A 528 -8.29 8.49 28.06
C ALA A 528 -8.12 8.04 26.59
N LEU A 529 -9.22 7.74 25.89
CA LEU A 529 -9.22 7.43 24.46
C LEU A 529 -8.95 8.65 23.59
N ASP A 530 -9.53 9.81 23.95
CA ASP A 530 -9.28 11.07 23.25
C ASP A 530 -7.81 11.50 23.42
N ASP A 531 -7.28 11.46 24.66
CA ASP A 531 -5.87 11.75 24.96
C ASP A 531 -4.92 10.83 24.18
N PHE A 532 -5.24 9.55 24.08
CA PHE A 532 -4.45 8.60 23.29
C PHE A 532 -4.54 8.87 21.79
N ALA A 533 -5.72 9.21 21.26
CA ALA A 533 -5.87 9.52 19.84
C ALA A 533 -5.10 10.78 19.44
N ASP A 534 -5.15 11.82 20.27
CA ASP A 534 -4.38 13.05 20.07
C ASP A 534 -2.88 12.77 20.16
N TRP A 535 -2.45 12.00 21.17
CA TRP A 535 -1.07 11.57 21.31
C TRP A 535 -0.59 10.74 20.13
N TRP A 536 -1.38 9.79 19.66
CA TRP A 536 -1.03 8.92 18.55
C TRP A 536 -0.91 9.70 17.25
N LYS A 537 -1.81 10.66 17.02
CA LYS A 537 -1.75 11.55 15.86
C LYS A 537 -0.44 12.35 15.84
N ASP A 538 0.05 12.79 17.00
CA ASP A 538 1.30 13.54 17.13
C ASP A 538 2.54 12.62 17.06
N LYS A 539 2.49 11.48 17.78
CA LYS A 539 3.66 10.64 18.07
C LYS A 539 3.78 9.37 17.24
N ARG A 540 2.83 9.03 16.36
CA ARG A 540 2.87 7.77 15.60
C ARG A 540 4.16 7.57 14.81
N PHE A 541 4.66 8.63 14.15
CA PHE A 541 5.87 8.53 13.33
C PHE A 541 7.12 8.39 14.19
N ASP A 542 7.15 9.11 15.32
CA ASP A 542 8.19 8.95 16.35
C ASP A 542 8.15 7.52 16.93
N TYR A 543 6.97 6.98 17.21
CA TYR A 543 6.78 5.63 17.72
C TYR A 543 7.31 4.56 16.76
N TYR A 544 6.98 4.64 15.46
CA TYR A 544 7.48 3.71 14.45
C TYR A 544 8.99 3.80 14.25
N SER A 545 9.59 4.95 14.53
CA SER A 545 11.04 5.11 14.48
C SER A 545 11.78 4.38 15.61
N ILE A 546 11.08 4.12 16.71
CA ILE A 546 11.60 3.48 17.93
C ILE A 546 11.25 1.97 17.94
N VAL A 547 10.02 1.62 17.59
CA VAL A 547 9.49 0.26 17.64
C VAL A 547 9.34 -0.27 16.23
N SER A 548 10.29 -1.10 15.79
CA SER A 548 10.40 -1.61 14.41
C SER A 548 9.24 -2.52 13.97
N ASP A 549 8.54 -3.12 14.93
CA ASP A 549 7.29 -3.88 14.77
C ASP A 549 6.12 -3.18 15.50
N GLY A 550 6.25 -1.87 15.69
CA GLY A 550 5.23 -1.04 16.31
C GLY A 550 3.97 -1.06 15.47
N ASN A 551 2.83 -1.08 16.16
CA ASN A 551 1.52 -0.83 15.58
C ASN A 551 0.69 -0.07 16.61
N TRP A 552 -0.46 0.42 16.20
CA TRP A 552 -1.29 1.26 17.05
C TRP A 552 -1.74 0.58 18.34
N SER A 553 -2.04 -0.73 18.32
CA SER A 553 -2.46 -1.46 19.53
C SER A 553 -1.32 -1.64 20.54
N ARG A 554 -0.09 -1.84 20.04
CA ARG A 554 1.12 -1.87 20.87
C ARG A 554 1.47 -0.49 21.41
N ALA A 555 1.27 0.55 20.60
CA ALA A 555 1.43 1.94 21.02
C ALA A 555 0.41 2.32 22.10
N ALA A 556 -0.85 1.88 21.96
CA ALA A 556 -1.89 2.05 22.96
C ALA A 556 -1.48 1.39 24.29
N SER A 557 -1.05 0.14 24.24
CA SER A 557 -0.58 -0.57 25.43
C SER A 557 0.61 0.11 26.10
N GLY A 558 1.56 0.62 25.31
CA GLY A 558 2.71 1.39 25.79
C GLY A 558 2.29 2.73 26.43
N PHE A 559 1.44 3.49 25.75
CA PHE A 559 0.87 4.75 26.24
C PHE A 559 0.15 4.56 27.57
N PHE A 560 -0.60 3.46 27.69
CA PHE A 560 -1.32 3.08 28.90
C PHE A 560 -0.46 2.33 29.94
N ARG A 561 0.83 2.09 29.66
CA ARG A 561 1.82 1.46 30.55
C ARG A 561 1.49 0.03 30.98
N TYR A 562 0.87 -0.74 30.08
CA TYR A 562 0.53 -2.13 30.33
C TYR A 562 1.69 -3.08 29.97
N ASN A 563 1.83 -3.42 28.68
CA ASN A 563 2.80 -4.42 28.22
C ASN A 563 3.22 -4.17 26.77
N GLU A 564 4.53 -4.17 26.51
CA GLU A 564 5.13 -4.04 25.18
C GLU A 564 4.75 -5.17 24.20
N ARG A 565 4.20 -6.30 24.68
CA ARG A 565 3.80 -7.45 23.84
C ARG A 565 2.32 -7.48 23.47
N PHE A 566 1.52 -6.52 23.94
CA PHE A 566 0.09 -6.47 23.63
C PHE A 566 -0.10 -6.01 22.18
N ASP A 567 -0.55 -6.93 21.31
CA ASP A 567 -0.61 -6.70 19.87
C ASP A 567 -1.86 -7.35 19.26
N CYS A 568 -2.71 -6.52 18.66
CA CYS A 568 -3.94 -6.89 17.98
C CYS A 568 -3.80 -6.87 16.44
N GLY A 569 -2.58 -6.78 15.91
CA GLY A 569 -2.23 -6.63 14.49
C GLY A 569 -2.43 -7.87 13.60
N LEU A 570 -2.38 -7.65 12.27
CA LEU A 570 -2.85 -8.59 11.24
C LEU A 570 -1.94 -9.82 11.00
N ASP A 571 -0.62 -9.70 11.21
CA ASP A 571 0.38 -10.69 10.75
C ASP A 571 0.99 -11.56 11.87
N ASN A 572 0.36 -11.61 13.05
CA ASN A 572 1.08 -12.05 14.23
C ASN A 572 1.25 -13.59 14.35
N THR A 573 2.50 -14.05 14.29
CA THR A 573 2.97 -15.38 14.76
C THR A 573 3.46 -15.40 16.22
N ALA A 574 3.53 -14.25 16.89
CA ALA A 574 3.80 -14.12 18.32
C ALA A 574 2.47 -14.19 19.10
N GLY A 575 2.23 -15.33 19.75
CA GLY A 575 0.91 -15.75 20.21
C GLY A 575 0.10 -14.77 21.07
N ASP A 576 -1.23 -14.87 20.90
CA ASP A 576 -2.32 -14.71 21.89
C ASP A 576 -2.22 -13.59 22.96
N SER A 577 -1.54 -12.47 22.71
CA SER A 577 -1.39 -11.41 23.71
C SER A 577 -2.57 -10.43 23.79
N CYS A 578 -3.32 -10.24 22.69
CA CYS A 578 -4.53 -9.39 22.61
C CYS A 578 -5.80 -10.26 22.44
N VAL A 579 -6.02 -11.25 23.30
CA VAL A 579 -7.26 -12.08 23.29
C VAL A 579 -7.81 -12.36 24.69
N GLU A 580 -7.15 -11.87 25.74
CA GLU A 580 -7.56 -12.07 27.13
C GLU A 580 -7.94 -10.74 27.81
N ASP A 581 -8.88 -10.82 28.75
CA ASP A 581 -9.27 -9.67 29.56
C ASP A 581 -8.09 -9.17 30.41
N ILE A 582 -7.91 -7.85 30.46
CA ILE A 582 -6.84 -7.23 31.23
C ILE A 582 -7.33 -7.01 32.66
N SER A 583 -6.78 -7.81 33.57
CA SER A 583 -7.06 -7.65 35.00
C SER A 583 -6.49 -6.33 35.55
N CYS A 584 -7.14 -5.82 36.59
CA CYS A 584 -6.78 -4.56 37.26
C CYS A 584 -6.55 -4.86 38.74
N HIS A 585 -5.28 -4.98 39.15
CA HIS A 585 -4.85 -5.29 40.51
C HIS A 585 -4.19 -4.09 41.18
N LYS A 586 -4.21 -4.09 42.52
CA LYS A 586 -3.65 -2.99 43.34
C LYS A 586 -2.15 -2.75 43.14
N SER A 587 -1.43 -3.74 42.60
CA SER A 587 0.01 -3.69 42.33
C SER A 587 0.36 -3.10 40.96
N ASP A 588 -0.64 -2.85 40.11
CA ASP A 588 -0.42 -2.59 38.69
C ASP A 588 -0.10 -1.12 38.43
N GLY A 589 0.82 -0.87 37.50
CA GLY A 589 1.37 0.46 37.20
C GLY A 589 0.54 1.31 36.24
N TRP A 590 -0.57 0.78 35.72
CA TRP A 590 -1.48 1.42 34.76
C TRP A 590 -2.79 1.89 35.41
N SER A 591 -3.57 2.72 34.70
CA SER A 591 -4.83 3.28 35.19
C SER A 591 -6.00 2.30 35.07
N LEU A 592 -7.11 2.57 35.75
CA LEU A 592 -8.35 1.82 35.54
C LEU A 592 -8.84 1.94 34.08
N ALA A 593 -8.66 3.10 33.45
CA ALA A 593 -9.03 3.32 32.05
C ALA A 593 -8.23 2.39 31.11
N ALA A 594 -6.93 2.21 31.38
CA ALA A 594 -6.07 1.30 30.63
C ALA A 594 -6.63 -0.12 30.58
N SER A 595 -6.98 -0.69 31.76
CA SER A 595 -7.55 -2.04 31.83
C SER A 595 -8.87 -2.15 31.05
N LEU A 596 -9.74 -1.14 31.11
CA LEU A 596 -11.05 -1.18 30.44
C LEU A 596 -10.92 -1.03 28.91
N ILE A 597 -10.05 -0.13 28.43
CA ILE A 597 -9.84 0.12 27.00
C ILE A 597 -9.15 -1.08 26.34
N LEU A 598 -8.06 -1.56 26.93
CA LEU A 598 -7.30 -2.68 26.36
C LEU A 598 -8.07 -4.00 26.46
N THR A 599 -8.93 -4.19 27.47
CA THR A 599 -9.88 -5.32 27.50
C THR A 599 -10.87 -5.24 26.35
N SER A 600 -11.34 -4.03 26.01
CA SER A 600 -12.23 -3.85 24.85
C SER A 600 -11.51 -4.21 23.54
N MET A 601 -10.24 -3.82 23.38
CA MET A 601 -9.39 -4.24 22.25
C MET A 601 -9.27 -5.77 22.17
N ALA A 602 -8.94 -6.42 23.29
CA ALA A 602 -8.76 -7.87 23.35
C ALA A 602 -10.05 -8.64 23.01
N ARG A 603 -11.21 -8.19 23.51
CA ARG A 603 -12.50 -8.83 23.22
C ARG A 603 -12.93 -8.67 21.76
N ILE A 604 -12.72 -7.49 21.17
CA ILE A 604 -12.97 -7.25 19.74
C ILE A 604 -12.09 -8.17 18.89
N ASN A 605 -10.78 -8.21 19.19
CA ASN A 605 -9.82 -9.04 18.45
C ASN A 605 -10.12 -10.54 18.60
N ALA A 606 -10.56 -11.00 19.78
CA ALA A 606 -10.97 -12.38 20.01
C ALA A 606 -12.18 -12.78 19.15
N VAL A 607 -13.18 -11.91 18.99
CA VAL A 607 -14.34 -12.18 18.12
C VAL A 607 -13.92 -12.32 16.66
N PHE A 608 -13.08 -11.42 16.14
CA PHE A 608 -12.57 -11.53 14.77
C PHE A 608 -11.74 -12.79 14.56
N LYS A 609 -10.93 -13.17 15.55
CA LYS A 609 -10.15 -14.42 15.50
C LYS A 609 -11.05 -15.65 15.44
N GLU A 610 -12.06 -15.72 16.30
CA GLU A 610 -13.02 -16.84 16.28
C GLU A 610 -13.86 -16.88 15.00
N TRP A 611 -14.18 -15.72 14.40
CA TRP A 611 -14.87 -15.65 13.12
C TRP A 611 -13.97 -16.12 11.96
N LEU A 612 -12.70 -15.69 11.90
CA LEU A 612 -11.75 -16.19 10.91
C LEU A 612 -11.55 -17.72 11.03
N ASN A 613 -11.39 -18.22 12.25
CA ASN A 613 -11.31 -19.65 12.53
C ASN A 613 -12.59 -20.40 12.09
N ALA A 614 -13.75 -19.77 12.23
CA ALA A 614 -15.02 -20.33 11.79
C ALA A 614 -15.14 -20.40 10.26
N VAL A 615 -14.67 -19.37 9.54
CA VAL A 615 -14.60 -19.37 8.07
C VAL A 615 -13.73 -20.52 7.58
N ASP A 616 -12.53 -20.67 8.17
CA ASP A 616 -11.63 -21.79 7.87
C ASP A 616 -12.30 -23.15 8.13
N LYS A 617 -12.94 -23.30 9.30
CA LYS A 617 -13.59 -24.55 9.69
C LYS A 617 -14.79 -24.88 8.78
N ALA A 618 -15.67 -23.92 8.53
CA ALA A 618 -16.87 -24.12 7.72
C ALA A 618 -16.53 -24.46 6.27
N THR A 619 -15.53 -23.80 5.69
CA THR A 619 -15.08 -24.05 4.32
C THR A 619 -14.33 -25.38 4.20
N TYR A 620 -13.52 -25.74 5.19
CA TYR A 620 -12.88 -27.06 5.28
C TYR A 620 -13.90 -28.20 5.38
N ASP A 621 -14.86 -28.09 6.31
CA ASP A 621 -15.96 -29.04 6.45
C ASP A 621 -16.75 -29.14 5.13
N ALA A 622 -17.03 -28.01 4.47
CA ALA A 622 -17.75 -27.94 3.21
C ALA A 622 -17.04 -28.66 2.05
N ALA A 623 -15.74 -28.43 1.90
CA ALA A 623 -14.92 -29.09 0.88
C ALA A 623 -14.91 -30.62 1.06
N GLY A 624 -14.81 -31.10 2.31
CA GLY A 624 -14.81 -32.53 2.63
C GLY A 624 -16.14 -33.25 2.34
N MET A 625 -17.24 -32.51 2.18
CA MET A 625 -18.58 -33.07 1.99
C MET A 625 -19.09 -33.03 0.55
N LYS A 626 -18.29 -32.53 -0.41
CA LYS A 626 -18.66 -32.45 -1.84
C LYS A 626 -19.24 -33.76 -2.39
N THR A 627 -18.55 -34.89 -2.19
CA THR A 627 -19.00 -36.19 -2.70
C THR A 627 -20.32 -36.64 -2.07
N ASN A 628 -20.50 -36.41 -0.77
CA ASN A 628 -21.75 -36.76 -0.08
C ASN A 628 -22.90 -35.89 -0.59
N PHE A 629 -22.67 -34.59 -0.73
CA PHE A 629 -23.67 -33.67 -1.27
C PHE A 629 -24.13 -34.08 -2.68
N ILE A 630 -23.18 -34.36 -3.58
CA ILE A 630 -23.49 -34.81 -4.96
C ILE A 630 -24.34 -36.07 -4.94
N ASN A 631 -23.94 -37.08 -4.15
CA ASN A 631 -24.64 -38.35 -4.09
C ASN A 631 -26.02 -38.26 -3.42
N THR A 632 -26.25 -37.26 -2.58
CA THR A 632 -27.51 -37.11 -1.82
C THR A 632 -28.52 -36.19 -2.49
N PHE A 633 -28.08 -35.10 -3.14
CA PHE A 633 -28.98 -34.04 -3.65
C PHE A 633 -28.92 -33.80 -5.17
N SER A 634 -27.84 -34.18 -5.86
CA SER A 634 -27.63 -33.79 -7.27
C SER A 634 -28.02 -34.89 -8.28
N TYR A 635 -28.77 -34.52 -9.32
CA TYR A 635 -29.20 -35.44 -10.40
C TYR A 635 -28.30 -35.39 -11.66
N ASP A 636 -27.70 -34.24 -12.01
CA ASP A 636 -26.74 -34.11 -13.12
C ASP A 636 -25.69 -33.02 -12.81
N PRO A 637 -24.40 -33.38 -12.65
CA PRO A 637 -23.34 -32.45 -12.25
C PRO A 637 -22.91 -31.43 -13.33
N SER A 638 -23.51 -31.46 -14.52
CA SER A 638 -23.07 -30.69 -15.70
C SER A 638 -23.84 -29.40 -15.99
N LYS A 639 -24.81 -28.99 -15.16
CA LYS A 639 -25.65 -27.81 -15.42
C LYS A 639 -25.47 -26.68 -14.41
N ASP A 640 -25.78 -25.49 -14.94
CA ASP A 640 -25.62 -24.09 -14.50
C ASP A 640 -26.11 -23.74 -13.09
N VAL A 641 -25.60 -24.45 -12.08
CA VAL A 641 -25.86 -24.18 -10.67
C VAL A 641 -25.10 -22.90 -10.27
N ALA A 642 -23.86 -22.72 -10.71
CA ALA A 642 -22.96 -21.69 -10.20
C ALA A 642 -23.31 -20.22 -10.55
N THR A 643 -24.00 -19.93 -11.66
CA THR A 643 -24.36 -18.54 -12.02
C THR A 643 -25.41 -17.95 -11.07
N GLN A 644 -26.36 -18.76 -10.57
CA GLN A 644 -27.33 -18.31 -9.56
C GLN A 644 -26.75 -18.28 -8.14
N LEU A 645 -25.65 -19.01 -7.90
CA LEU A 645 -24.99 -19.07 -6.60
C LEU A 645 -24.13 -17.82 -6.28
N ASN A 646 -23.46 -17.21 -7.26
CA ASN A 646 -22.47 -16.18 -6.96
C ASN A 646 -23.04 -14.94 -6.23
N ASN A 647 -24.21 -14.43 -6.62
CA ASN A 647 -24.74 -13.17 -6.05
C ASN A 647 -25.50 -13.33 -4.74
N TRP A 648 -26.15 -14.48 -4.55
CA TRP A 648 -26.90 -14.76 -3.33
C TRP A 648 -25.96 -15.24 -2.21
N PHE A 649 -24.98 -16.10 -2.47
CA PHE A 649 -24.14 -16.69 -1.41
C PHE A 649 -23.20 -15.69 -0.74
N LEU A 650 -22.56 -14.82 -1.51
CA LEU A 650 -21.52 -13.91 -1.00
C LEU A 650 -22.08 -12.90 0.01
N ASN A 651 -23.28 -12.37 -0.26
CA ASN A 651 -23.98 -11.45 0.63
C ASN A 651 -24.57 -12.16 1.86
N GLN A 652 -25.25 -13.30 1.66
CA GLN A 652 -26.05 -13.92 2.70
C GLN A 652 -25.20 -14.57 3.81
N ILE A 653 -24.05 -15.16 3.48
CA ILE A 653 -23.21 -15.83 4.49
C ILE A 653 -22.60 -14.83 5.47
N PHE A 654 -22.04 -13.72 4.94
CA PHE A 654 -21.46 -12.68 5.79
C PHE A 654 -22.53 -12.08 6.69
N ASP A 655 -23.68 -11.72 6.10
CA ASP A 655 -24.73 -11.03 6.84
C ASP A 655 -25.40 -11.92 7.90
N VAL A 656 -25.65 -13.21 7.60
CA VAL A 656 -26.27 -14.14 8.57
C VAL A 656 -25.30 -14.45 9.70
N SER A 657 -24.02 -14.65 9.39
CA SER A 657 -22.99 -14.94 10.41
C SER A 657 -22.69 -13.72 11.27
N GLY A 658 -22.60 -12.54 10.64
CA GLY A 658 -22.47 -11.26 11.34
C GLY A 658 -23.71 -10.95 12.18
N GLY A 659 -24.90 -11.22 11.65
CA GLY A 659 -26.17 -11.11 12.37
C GLY A 659 -26.22 -11.99 13.61
N PHE A 660 -25.76 -13.23 13.52
CA PHE A 660 -25.63 -14.14 14.67
C PHE A 660 -24.65 -13.62 15.72
N ILE A 661 -23.47 -13.15 15.31
CA ILE A 661 -22.47 -12.55 16.21
C ILE A 661 -23.04 -11.31 16.89
N PHE A 662 -23.73 -10.45 16.14
CA PHE A 662 -24.36 -9.26 16.67
C PHE A 662 -25.54 -9.56 17.58
N GLN A 663 -26.32 -10.62 17.32
CA GLN A 663 -27.39 -11.07 18.21
C GLN A 663 -26.83 -11.57 19.56
N LYS A 664 -25.72 -12.32 19.53
CA LYS A 664 -25.01 -12.71 20.75
C LYS A 664 -24.51 -11.47 21.49
N PHE A 665 -23.96 -10.50 20.77
CA PHE A 665 -23.55 -9.21 21.32
C PHE A 665 -24.71 -8.43 21.98
N SER A 666 -25.82 -8.24 21.27
CA SER A 666 -26.98 -7.48 21.75
C SER A 666 -27.67 -8.14 22.93
N SER A 667 -27.62 -9.47 23.03
CA SER A 667 -28.26 -10.22 24.12
C SER A 667 -27.73 -9.89 25.53
N PHE A 668 -26.50 -9.40 25.65
CA PHE A 668 -25.91 -9.01 26.93
C PHE A 668 -25.71 -7.50 27.11
N VAL A 669 -25.46 -6.77 26.02
CA VAL A 669 -25.35 -5.29 26.07
C VAL A 669 -26.73 -4.64 26.24
N GLY A 670 -27.79 -5.34 25.81
CA GLY A 670 -29.12 -4.78 25.62
C GLY A 670 -29.22 -4.03 24.30
N GLU A 671 -30.41 -4.05 23.69
CA GLU A 671 -30.70 -3.22 22.51
C GLU A 671 -30.51 -1.74 22.89
N SER A 672 -29.46 -1.13 22.34
CA SER A 672 -29.12 0.27 22.57
C SER A 672 -28.74 0.91 21.25
N GLU A 673 -29.10 2.18 21.07
CA GLU A 673 -28.76 2.97 19.88
C GLU A 673 -27.23 3.01 19.63
N LEU A 674 -26.43 2.95 20.70
CA LEU A 674 -24.98 2.86 20.65
C LEU A 674 -24.47 1.53 20.06
N ALA A 675 -25.10 0.40 20.39
CA ALA A 675 -24.72 -0.90 19.83
C ALA A 675 -25.16 -1.04 18.36
N GLU A 676 -26.35 -0.54 18.02
CA GLU A 676 -26.87 -0.54 16.63
C GLU A 676 -26.04 0.35 15.70
N SER A 677 -25.67 1.55 16.15
CA SER A 677 -24.81 2.46 15.39
C SER A 677 -23.41 1.88 15.20
N ALA A 678 -22.82 1.30 16.25
CA ALA A 678 -21.54 0.61 16.18
C ALA A 678 -21.52 -0.49 15.10
N TRP A 679 -22.54 -1.37 15.11
CA TRP A 679 -22.67 -2.44 14.12
C TRP A 679 -22.91 -1.92 12.69
N THR A 680 -23.76 -0.90 12.53
CA THR A 680 -24.08 -0.33 11.22
C THR A 680 -22.85 0.33 10.59
N GLU A 681 -22.06 1.06 11.38
CA GLU A 681 -20.83 1.69 10.93
C GLU A 681 -19.79 0.65 10.52
N ALA A 682 -19.59 -0.39 11.34
CA ALA A 682 -18.71 -1.51 11.03
C ALA A 682 -19.10 -2.26 9.74
N TYR A 683 -20.40 -2.50 9.55
CA TYR A 683 -20.93 -3.15 8.35
C TYR A 683 -20.73 -2.29 7.11
N SER A 684 -20.99 -0.98 7.19
CA SER A 684 -20.87 -0.05 6.05
C SER A 684 -19.47 0.01 5.45
N LEU A 685 -18.43 -0.17 6.27
CA LEU A 685 -17.02 -0.16 5.84
C LEU A 685 -16.64 -1.31 4.90
N VAL A 686 -17.43 -2.39 4.91
CA VAL A 686 -17.13 -3.59 4.14
C VAL A 686 -18.11 -3.90 3.03
N VAL A 687 -19.27 -3.25 3.00
CA VAL A 687 -20.24 -3.40 1.91
C VAL A 687 -19.58 -3.13 0.55
N ASP A 688 -18.74 -2.10 0.43
CA ASP A 688 -18.04 -1.79 -0.84
C ASP A 688 -17.02 -2.86 -1.23
N LYS A 689 -16.34 -3.47 -0.24
CA LYS A 689 -15.39 -4.57 -0.49
C LYS A 689 -16.08 -5.88 -0.84
N ILE A 690 -17.22 -6.16 -0.21
CA ILE A 690 -18.09 -7.27 -0.55
C ILE A 690 -18.57 -7.09 -1.99
N ASN A 691 -19.11 -5.92 -2.32
CA ASN A 691 -19.59 -5.60 -3.68
C ASN A 691 -18.48 -5.73 -4.74
N LYS A 692 -17.28 -5.21 -4.48
CA LYS A 692 -16.14 -5.32 -5.41
C LYS A 692 -15.65 -6.75 -5.57
N ALA A 693 -15.56 -7.51 -4.48
CA ALA A 693 -15.17 -8.92 -4.54
C ALA A 693 -16.22 -9.79 -5.24
N MET A 694 -17.49 -9.36 -5.20
CA MET A 694 -18.57 -9.97 -5.99
C MET A 694 -18.41 -9.67 -7.48
N GLU A 695 -18.06 -8.44 -7.88
CA GLU A 695 -17.75 -8.09 -9.28
C GLU A 695 -16.60 -8.98 -9.83
N ASP A 696 -15.53 -9.17 -9.06
CA ASP A 696 -14.40 -10.02 -9.43
C ASP A 696 -14.78 -11.52 -9.52
N ALA A 697 -15.75 -11.97 -8.71
CA ALA A 697 -16.29 -13.33 -8.74
C ALA A 697 -17.27 -13.57 -9.91
N GLU A 698 -17.98 -12.53 -10.38
CA GLU A 698 -18.85 -12.58 -11.56
C GLU A 698 -18.08 -12.74 -12.87
N GLU A 699 -16.86 -12.19 -12.98
CA GLU A 699 -16.00 -12.36 -14.16
C GLU A 699 -15.51 -13.82 -14.35
N ASN A 700 -15.35 -14.56 -13.25
CA ASN A 700 -14.82 -15.93 -13.24
C ASN A 700 -15.92 -17.00 -13.23
N LYS A 701 -16.82 -16.96 -14.22
CA LYS A 701 -17.98 -17.87 -14.36
C LYS A 701 -17.61 -19.34 -14.08
N MET A 702 -18.00 -19.82 -12.92
CA MET A 702 -17.97 -21.24 -12.56
C MET A 702 -19.22 -21.88 -13.17
N MET A 703 -19.09 -23.06 -13.79
CA MET A 703 -20.16 -23.63 -14.64
C MET A 703 -20.51 -25.08 -14.30
N THR A 704 -19.75 -25.74 -13.42
CA THR A 704 -19.89 -27.18 -13.14
C THR A 704 -19.78 -27.51 -11.66
N VAL A 705 -20.27 -28.69 -11.27
CA VAL A 705 -20.13 -29.21 -9.89
C VAL A 705 -18.68 -29.44 -9.45
N ASP A 706 -17.74 -29.57 -10.39
CA ASP A 706 -16.30 -29.57 -10.10
C ASP A 706 -15.80 -28.22 -9.59
N ASP A 707 -16.55 -27.14 -9.83
CA ASP A 707 -16.24 -25.78 -9.36
C ASP A 707 -16.78 -25.49 -7.94
N VAL A 708 -17.51 -26.40 -7.27
CA VAL A 708 -17.97 -26.19 -5.88
C VAL A 708 -16.80 -25.93 -4.92
N GLU A 709 -15.67 -26.61 -5.11
CA GLU A 709 -14.43 -26.36 -4.35
C GLU A 709 -13.87 -24.96 -4.63
N LYS A 710 -13.92 -24.50 -5.89
CA LYS A 710 -13.48 -23.15 -6.27
C LYS A 710 -14.41 -22.08 -5.74
N MET A 711 -15.72 -22.34 -5.71
CA MET A 711 -16.72 -21.47 -5.11
C MET A 711 -16.50 -21.37 -3.61
N LEU A 712 -16.28 -22.49 -2.91
CA LEU A 712 -15.95 -22.48 -1.48
C LEU A 712 -14.62 -21.77 -1.20
N SER A 713 -13.62 -21.90 -2.08
CA SER A 713 -12.36 -21.14 -2.00
C SER A 713 -12.59 -19.65 -2.20
N THR A 714 -13.39 -19.28 -3.20
CA THR A 714 -13.73 -17.88 -3.48
C THR A 714 -14.51 -17.28 -2.31
N LEU A 715 -15.51 -17.99 -1.79
CA LEU A 715 -16.26 -17.60 -0.59
C LEU A 715 -15.34 -17.42 0.61
N LYS A 716 -14.40 -18.35 0.81
CA LYS A 716 -13.38 -18.25 1.86
C LYS A 716 -12.56 -16.97 1.71
N GLU A 717 -12.01 -16.73 0.52
CA GLU A 717 -11.17 -15.57 0.22
C GLU A 717 -11.92 -14.24 0.42
N VAL A 718 -13.17 -14.16 -0.05
CA VAL A 718 -14.01 -12.96 0.14
C VAL A 718 -14.31 -12.73 1.62
N GLN A 719 -14.72 -13.77 2.36
CA GLN A 719 -15.02 -13.66 3.80
C GLN A 719 -13.77 -13.27 4.60
N GLU A 720 -12.62 -13.91 4.34
CA GLU A 720 -11.36 -13.56 4.98
C GLU A 720 -10.92 -12.13 4.67
N SER A 721 -10.98 -11.72 3.40
CA SER A 721 -10.62 -10.37 2.96
C SER A 721 -11.50 -9.32 3.64
N THR A 722 -12.81 -9.60 3.72
CA THR A 722 -13.80 -8.76 4.40
C THR A 722 -13.50 -8.63 5.89
N LEU A 723 -13.28 -9.75 6.59
CA LEU A 723 -12.98 -9.75 8.02
C LEU A 723 -11.63 -9.11 8.35
N LYS A 724 -10.60 -9.35 7.52
CA LYS A 724 -9.30 -8.69 7.63
C LYS A 724 -9.44 -7.18 7.42
N ALA A 725 -10.29 -6.74 6.49
CA ALA A 725 -10.57 -5.33 6.27
C ALA A 725 -11.33 -4.66 7.43
N MET A 726 -12.36 -5.31 7.98
CA MET A 726 -13.03 -4.80 9.19
C MET A 726 -12.05 -4.68 10.35
N ARG A 727 -11.27 -5.74 10.58
CA ARG A 727 -10.26 -5.77 11.64
C ARG A 727 -9.21 -4.67 11.42
N ALA A 728 -8.78 -4.43 10.19
CA ALA A 728 -7.87 -3.35 9.84
C ALA A 728 -8.48 -1.96 10.09
N ALA A 729 -9.80 -1.79 9.96
CA ALA A 729 -10.48 -0.56 10.33
C ALA A 729 -10.57 -0.38 11.85
N TYR A 730 -10.90 -1.44 12.60
CA TYR A 730 -10.87 -1.44 14.06
C TYR A 730 -9.48 -1.17 14.62
N PHE A 731 -8.44 -1.66 13.95
CA PHE A 731 -7.05 -1.45 14.35
C PHE A 731 -6.30 -0.62 13.33
N ASN A 732 -6.94 0.48 12.89
CA ASN A 732 -6.39 1.37 11.89
C ASN A 732 -5.31 2.27 12.50
N ASP A 733 -4.08 1.91 12.18
CA ASP A 733 -2.87 2.64 12.55
C ASP A 733 -2.86 4.12 12.14
N ALA A 734 -3.55 4.49 11.06
CA ALA A 734 -3.59 5.87 10.60
C ALA A 734 -4.67 6.71 11.31
N ASP A 735 -5.75 6.09 11.77
CA ASP A 735 -6.90 6.77 12.36
C ASP A 735 -7.65 5.89 13.38
N PRO A 736 -7.47 6.12 14.69
CA PRO A 736 -8.13 5.36 15.74
C PRO A 736 -9.60 5.78 15.98
N SER A 737 -10.11 6.79 15.26
CA SER A 737 -11.43 7.36 15.48
C SER A 737 -12.54 6.31 15.40
N PHE A 738 -12.43 5.39 14.44
CA PHE A 738 -13.36 4.30 14.29
C PHE A 738 -13.37 3.45 15.56
N PHE A 739 -12.25 2.88 16.02
CA PHE A 739 -12.22 2.15 17.29
C PHE A 739 -12.78 2.94 18.47
N ASN A 740 -12.37 4.20 18.62
CA ASN A 740 -12.79 5.05 19.72
C ASN A 740 -14.31 5.17 19.77
N SER A 741 -14.98 5.28 18.61
CA SER A 741 -16.44 5.29 18.52
C SER A 741 -17.07 3.98 18.99
N GLN A 742 -16.44 2.84 18.68
CA GLN A 742 -16.97 1.50 18.88
C GLN A 742 -16.88 1.02 20.33
N VAL A 743 -15.99 1.59 21.15
CA VAL A 743 -15.82 1.19 22.55
C VAL A 743 -16.45 2.15 23.57
N LYS A 744 -17.01 3.28 23.11
CA LYS A 744 -17.59 4.32 24.00
C LYS A 744 -18.58 3.72 24.99
N GLY A 745 -18.55 4.25 26.21
CA GLY A 745 -19.40 3.78 27.29
C GLY A 745 -19.12 2.35 27.76
N GLY A 746 -18.02 1.72 27.32
CA GLY A 746 -17.65 0.36 27.71
C GLY A 746 -18.60 -0.69 27.14
N VAL A 747 -19.12 -0.48 25.94
CA VAL A 747 -20.11 -1.36 25.30
C VAL A 747 -19.60 -2.80 25.17
N TRP A 748 -18.31 -2.99 24.88
CA TRP A 748 -17.64 -4.28 24.79
C TRP A 748 -17.31 -4.93 26.15
N LEU A 749 -17.56 -4.24 27.26
CA LEU A 749 -17.28 -4.70 28.61
C LEU A 749 -18.50 -5.27 29.33
N ALA A 750 -19.72 -5.00 28.84
CA ALA A 750 -20.98 -5.39 29.47
C ALA A 750 -21.18 -6.92 29.62
N GLY A 751 -20.44 -7.71 28.84
CA GLY A 751 -20.40 -9.17 28.90
C GLY A 751 -19.34 -9.71 27.93
N ASN A 752 -19.04 -11.01 28.01
CA ASN A 752 -18.25 -11.69 27.00
C ASN A 752 -19.23 -12.32 26.00
N PRO A 753 -19.17 -11.99 24.70
CA PRO A 753 -20.04 -12.60 23.69
C PRO A 753 -19.92 -14.14 23.64
N ASN A 754 -18.84 -14.73 24.16
CA ASN A 754 -18.62 -16.19 24.27
C ASN A 754 -19.05 -16.91 22.98
N VAL A 755 -18.62 -16.38 21.84
CA VAL A 755 -18.89 -16.97 20.55
C VAL A 755 -17.72 -17.88 20.22
N THR A 756 -18.02 -19.14 19.96
CA THR A 756 -17.00 -20.10 19.53
C THR A 756 -16.94 -20.18 18.01
N ALA A 757 -15.76 -20.47 17.46
CA ALA A 757 -15.61 -20.78 16.04
C ALA A 757 -16.57 -21.89 15.56
N THR A 758 -16.99 -22.80 16.45
CA THR A 758 -17.92 -23.89 16.10
C THR A 758 -19.34 -23.37 15.89
N GLU A 759 -19.87 -22.51 16.77
CA GLU A 759 -21.23 -21.96 16.61
C GLU A 759 -21.36 -21.10 15.34
N ILE A 760 -20.33 -20.30 15.04
CA ILE A 760 -20.30 -19.50 13.80
C ILE A 760 -20.18 -20.44 12.60
N ALA A 761 -19.28 -21.44 12.64
CA ALA A 761 -19.10 -22.37 11.54
C ALA A 761 -20.36 -23.21 11.27
N ASP A 762 -21.10 -23.60 12.30
CA ASP A 762 -22.36 -24.32 12.16
C ASP A 762 -23.43 -23.45 11.49
N THR A 763 -23.53 -22.17 11.87
CA THR A 763 -24.41 -21.19 11.22
C THR A 763 -24.03 -20.98 9.75
N MET A 764 -22.74 -20.79 9.45
CA MET A 764 -22.22 -20.69 8.08
C MET A 764 -22.55 -21.93 7.25
N LYS A 765 -22.35 -23.13 7.81
CA LYS A 765 -22.66 -24.40 7.15
C LYS A 765 -24.15 -24.51 6.81
N LYS A 766 -25.06 -24.11 7.71
CA LYS A 766 -26.50 -24.12 7.41
C LYS A 766 -26.86 -23.26 6.21
N VAL A 767 -26.25 -22.07 6.08
CA VAL A 767 -26.47 -21.18 4.93
C VAL A 767 -25.86 -21.76 3.66
N ILE A 768 -24.60 -22.23 3.73
CA ILE A 768 -23.89 -22.84 2.60
C ILE A 768 -24.67 -24.05 2.06
N TYR A 769 -25.01 -25.00 2.93
CA TYR A 769 -25.73 -26.20 2.51
C TYR A 769 -27.17 -25.91 2.15
N GLY A 770 -27.88 -25.07 2.91
CA GLY A 770 -29.26 -24.73 2.61
C GLY A 770 -29.42 -24.12 1.23
N GLY A 771 -28.56 -23.15 0.89
CA GLY A 771 -28.54 -22.58 -0.46
C GLY A 771 -28.22 -23.63 -1.51
N LEU A 772 -27.21 -24.48 -1.27
CA LEU A 772 -26.77 -25.49 -2.23
C LEU A 772 -27.89 -26.52 -2.48
N ILE A 773 -28.60 -26.92 -1.43
CA ILE A 773 -29.73 -27.85 -1.49
C ILE A 773 -30.88 -27.23 -2.27
N GLN A 774 -31.28 -25.99 -1.95
CA GLN A 774 -32.35 -25.29 -2.69
C GLN A 774 -32.00 -25.18 -4.18
N GLN A 775 -30.77 -24.79 -4.52
CA GLN A 775 -30.32 -24.68 -5.90
C GLN A 775 -30.20 -26.04 -6.61
N ALA A 776 -29.77 -27.09 -5.90
CA ALA A 776 -29.76 -28.44 -6.44
C ALA A 776 -31.17 -28.95 -6.77
N TRP A 777 -32.17 -28.59 -5.95
CA TRP A 777 -33.56 -28.89 -6.26
C TRP A 777 -34.11 -28.05 -7.43
N ILE A 778 -33.77 -26.77 -7.53
CA ILE A 778 -34.16 -25.91 -8.67
C ILE A 778 -33.55 -26.41 -9.98
N ALA A 779 -32.27 -26.83 -9.96
CA ALA A 779 -31.57 -27.34 -11.13
C ALA A 779 -31.94 -28.79 -11.50
N ASN A 780 -32.78 -29.44 -10.71
CA ASN A 780 -33.15 -30.84 -10.92
C ASN A 780 -34.04 -30.98 -12.17
N PRO A 781 -33.62 -31.72 -13.21
CA PRO A 781 -34.39 -31.84 -14.45
C PRO A 781 -35.62 -32.76 -14.32
N THR A 782 -35.80 -33.42 -13.19
CA THR A 782 -36.90 -34.38 -12.94
C THR A 782 -37.94 -33.90 -11.93
N VAL A 783 -37.63 -32.93 -11.07
CA VAL A 783 -38.57 -32.41 -10.05
C VAL A 783 -38.36 -30.92 -9.79
N ASP A 784 -39.42 -30.18 -9.45
CA ASP A 784 -39.35 -28.81 -8.90
C ASP A 784 -39.80 -28.82 -7.43
N ALA A 785 -39.03 -28.21 -6.52
CA ALA A 785 -39.40 -28.10 -5.11
C ALA A 785 -40.61 -27.15 -4.91
N VAL A 786 -41.55 -27.58 -4.08
CA VAL A 786 -42.75 -26.82 -3.71
C VAL A 786 -43.14 -27.08 -2.26
N ILE A 787 -43.69 -26.05 -1.60
CA ILE A 787 -44.36 -26.20 -0.31
C ILE A 787 -45.86 -26.28 -0.55
N ILE A 788 -46.45 -27.45 -0.31
CA ILE A 788 -47.90 -27.64 -0.36
C ILE A 788 -48.50 -27.25 0.99
N MET A 789 -49.39 -26.25 0.96
CA MET A 789 -50.10 -25.75 2.14
C MET A 789 -51.49 -26.37 2.23
N ALA A 790 -51.89 -26.77 3.43
CA ALA A 790 -53.24 -27.22 3.74
C ALA A 790 -53.79 -26.57 5.00
N ASP A 791 -55.07 -26.20 4.95
CA ASP A 791 -55.86 -25.70 6.09
C ASP A 791 -56.34 -26.85 7.00
N GLU A 792 -55.44 -27.77 7.34
CA GLU A 792 -55.68 -28.92 8.22
C GLU A 792 -54.49 -29.06 9.16
N THR A 793 -54.71 -29.59 10.37
CA THR A 793 -53.65 -29.78 11.38
C THR A 793 -53.59 -31.20 11.93
N ASP A 794 -54.43 -32.10 11.42
CA ASP A 794 -54.40 -33.51 11.80
C ASP A 794 -53.04 -34.15 11.42
N GLU A 795 -52.39 -34.80 12.39
CA GLU A 795 -51.13 -35.52 12.21
C GLU A 795 -51.26 -36.71 11.25
N ASP A 796 -52.49 -37.17 10.96
CA ASP A 796 -52.76 -38.19 9.94
C ASP A 796 -53.14 -37.58 8.57
N TYR A 797 -53.24 -36.25 8.45
CA TYR A 797 -53.60 -35.60 7.19
C TYR A 797 -52.50 -35.74 6.14
N ASN A 798 -52.83 -36.38 5.03
CA ASN A 798 -51.95 -36.50 3.88
C ASN A 798 -52.73 -36.12 2.62
N PRO A 799 -52.48 -34.95 2.00
CA PRO A 799 -53.19 -34.51 0.79
C PRO A 799 -52.82 -35.34 -0.44
N PHE A 800 -51.77 -36.16 -0.35
CA PHE A 800 -51.29 -37.07 -1.38
C PHE A 800 -51.80 -38.50 -1.18
N ALA A 801 -52.29 -38.84 0.02
CA ALA A 801 -52.81 -40.16 0.35
C ALA A 801 -54.21 -40.40 -0.18
N TRP A 802 -54.45 -41.66 -0.52
CA TRP A 802 -55.76 -42.13 -0.92
C TRP A 802 -56.74 -42.18 0.27
N LYS A 803 -57.80 -41.36 0.21
CA LYS A 803 -59.19 -41.73 0.56
C LYS A 803 -60.20 -40.69 0.09
N GLY A 804 -60.88 -40.99 -1.02
CA GLY A 804 -62.18 -40.40 -1.34
C GLY A 804 -62.20 -39.11 -2.18
N GLY A 805 -61.26 -38.91 -3.10
CA GLY A 805 -61.43 -37.91 -4.15
C GLY A 805 -62.73 -38.15 -4.90
N GLN A 806 -63.67 -37.21 -4.86
CA GLN A 806 -64.95 -37.30 -5.57
C GLN A 806 -64.79 -37.46 -7.11
N ASN A 807 -63.56 -37.42 -7.66
CA ASN A 807 -63.29 -37.44 -9.09
C ASN A 807 -62.14 -38.39 -9.55
N GLY A 808 -61.72 -39.37 -8.74
CA GLY A 808 -60.96 -40.53 -9.24
C GLY A 808 -59.54 -40.29 -9.78
N GLN A 809 -58.66 -39.58 -9.06
CA GLN A 809 -57.23 -39.45 -9.42
C GLN A 809 -56.31 -40.34 -8.55
N PRO A 810 -55.18 -40.83 -9.10
CA PRO A 810 -54.28 -41.81 -8.46
C PRO A 810 -53.47 -41.21 -7.28
N GLU A 811 -53.01 -42.08 -6.37
CA GLU A 811 -52.12 -41.74 -5.24
C GLU A 811 -50.80 -41.19 -5.76
N THR A 812 -50.39 -40.00 -5.29
CA THR A 812 -49.24 -39.30 -5.88
C THR A 812 -48.01 -39.23 -4.98
N LEU A 813 -48.04 -39.68 -3.72
CA LEU A 813 -46.85 -39.75 -2.85
C LEU A 813 -47.08 -40.72 -1.68
N ASN A 814 -46.11 -41.60 -1.41
CA ASN A 814 -46.20 -42.59 -0.33
C ASN A 814 -46.00 -41.95 1.07
N GLN A 815 -46.37 -42.67 2.14
CA GLN A 815 -46.27 -42.16 3.51
C GLN A 815 -44.82 -41.98 4.01
N GLU A 816 -43.87 -42.79 3.53
CA GLU A 816 -42.45 -42.71 3.94
C GLU A 816 -41.79 -41.40 3.48
N ASP A 817 -42.23 -40.84 2.36
CA ASP A 817 -41.77 -39.56 1.81
C ASP A 817 -42.55 -38.35 2.38
N VAL A 818 -43.79 -38.55 2.83
CA VAL A 818 -44.66 -37.47 3.36
C VAL A 818 -44.29 -37.07 4.78
N GLU A 819 -43.98 -38.04 5.65
CA GLU A 819 -43.66 -37.75 7.06
C GLU A 819 -42.44 -36.82 7.24
N PRO A 820 -41.27 -37.05 6.61
CA PRO A 820 -40.13 -36.15 6.75
C PRO A 820 -40.35 -34.79 6.07
N ALA A 821 -41.31 -34.66 5.16
CA ALA A 821 -41.64 -33.42 4.46
C ALA A 821 -42.60 -32.51 5.23
N ARG A 822 -43.24 -33.02 6.29
CA ARG A 822 -44.37 -32.37 6.97
C ARG A 822 -43.92 -31.43 8.08
N ILE A 823 -44.51 -30.23 8.11
CA ILE A 823 -44.38 -29.25 9.19
C ILE A 823 -45.76 -28.70 9.55
N ILE A 824 -46.13 -28.72 10.84
CA ILE A 824 -47.39 -28.15 11.33
C ILE A 824 -47.08 -26.83 12.03
N LYS A 825 -47.69 -25.73 11.56
CA LYS A 825 -47.48 -24.37 12.10
C LYS A 825 -48.64 -23.44 11.71
N ASP A 826 -48.91 -22.43 12.55
CA ASP A 826 -49.91 -21.37 12.30
C ASP A 826 -51.33 -21.90 11.95
N GLY A 827 -51.70 -23.05 12.52
CA GLY A 827 -52.99 -23.69 12.24
C GLY A 827 -53.08 -24.31 10.84
N LYS A 828 -51.95 -24.60 10.21
CA LYS A 828 -51.82 -25.22 8.88
C LYS A 828 -50.80 -26.35 8.90
N THR A 829 -50.88 -27.20 7.89
CA THR A 829 -49.85 -28.20 7.59
C THR A 829 -49.17 -27.85 6.27
N PHE A 830 -47.85 -27.86 6.28
CA PHE A 830 -46.98 -27.60 5.15
C PHE A 830 -46.23 -28.87 4.77
N PHE A 831 -46.10 -29.14 3.48
CA PHE A 831 -45.35 -30.29 2.96
C PHE A 831 -44.31 -29.81 1.94
N LEU A 832 -43.02 -29.95 2.26
CA LEU A 832 -41.93 -29.65 1.32
C LEU A 832 -41.65 -30.86 0.43
N VAL A 833 -42.16 -30.84 -0.79
CA VAL A 833 -42.14 -31.97 -1.73
C VAL A 833 -41.67 -31.53 -3.12
N GLY A 834 -41.43 -32.48 -4.02
CA GLY A 834 -41.12 -32.20 -5.43
C GLY A 834 -42.34 -32.44 -6.32
N VAL A 835 -42.59 -31.56 -7.29
CA VAL A 835 -43.50 -31.83 -8.42
C VAL A 835 -42.70 -32.40 -9.57
N THR A 836 -43.15 -33.52 -10.13
CA THR A 836 -42.44 -34.22 -11.21
C THR A 836 -42.44 -33.42 -12.51
N ASN A 837 -41.31 -33.41 -13.21
CA ASN A 837 -41.16 -32.83 -14.54
C ASN A 837 -41.35 -33.87 -15.63
N CYS A 838 -42.34 -33.67 -16.49
CA CYS A 838 -42.56 -34.52 -17.64
C CYS A 838 -41.46 -34.32 -18.70
N GLN A 839 -40.79 -35.40 -19.09
CA GLN A 839 -39.65 -35.34 -20.00
C GLN A 839 -40.02 -35.70 -21.44
N ASN A 840 -39.40 -34.98 -22.38
CA ASN A 840 -39.45 -35.23 -23.81
C ASN A 840 -38.36 -36.23 -24.21
N TRP A 841 -38.72 -37.43 -24.64
CA TRP A 841 -37.76 -38.41 -25.15
C TRP A 841 -37.84 -38.49 -26.68
N LYS A 842 -36.68 -38.52 -27.35
CA LYS A 842 -36.62 -38.89 -28.77
C LYS A 842 -36.69 -40.40 -28.87
N THR A 843 -37.72 -40.92 -29.53
CA THR A 843 -37.77 -42.33 -29.92
C THR A 843 -36.76 -42.60 -31.04
N ASP A 844 -36.34 -43.85 -31.20
CA ASP A 844 -35.34 -44.27 -32.21
C ASP A 844 -35.72 -43.92 -33.66
N ASP A 845 -36.99 -43.61 -33.93
CA ASP A 845 -37.51 -43.17 -35.23
C ASP A 845 -37.44 -41.65 -35.46
N GLY A 846 -36.89 -40.90 -34.49
CA GLY A 846 -36.73 -39.45 -34.56
C GLY A 846 -37.97 -38.64 -34.19
N THR A 847 -39.04 -39.29 -33.70
CA THR A 847 -40.21 -38.59 -33.15
C THR A 847 -40.01 -38.26 -31.67
N SER A 848 -40.64 -37.18 -31.19
CA SER A 848 -40.61 -36.79 -29.77
C SER A 848 -41.85 -37.36 -29.09
N SER A 849 -41.66 -38.24 -28.12
CA SER A 849 -42.73 -38.78 -27.27
C SER A 849 -42.67 -38.11 -25.91
N TYR A 850 -43.76 -37.45 -25.52
CA TYR A 850 -43.98 -36.89 -24.19
C TYR A 850 -44.60 -37.98 -23.32
N TYR A 851 -43.92 -38.41 -22.25
CA TYR A 851 -44.44 -39.44 -21.35
C TYR A 851 -44.32 -38.97 -19.90
N CYS A 852 -45.45 -38.87 -19.20
CA CYS A 852 -45.55 -38.60 -17.76
C CYS A 852 -46.00 -39.90 -17.06
N ASP A 853 -45.17 -40.95 -17.08
CA ASP A 853 -45.51 -42.25 -16.47
C ASP A 853 -45.27 -42.29 -14.95
N GLU A 854 -45.04 -41.13 -14.33
CA GLU A 854 -44.65 -40.99 -12.93
C GLU A 854 -45.68 -40.16 -12.14
N ASP A 855 -45.79 -40.45 -10.86
CA ASP A 855 -46.67 -39.72 -9.94
C ASP A 855 -46.39 -38.21 -9.95
N ALA A 856 -47.44 -37.40 -9.82
CA ALA A 856 -47.35 -35.94 -9.93
C ALA A 856 -46.44 -35.30 -8.87
N PHE A 857 -46.28 -35.96 -7.72
CA PHE A 857 -45.44 -35.52 -6.62
C PHE A 857 -44.44 -36.62 -6.25
N LYS A 858 -43.28 -36.22 -5.71
CA LYS A 858 -42.22 -37.13 -5.25
C LYS A 858 -41.53 -36.56 -4.02
N GLY A 859 -40.89 -37.43 -3.23
CA GLY A 859 -39.97 -37.00 -2.19
C GLY A 859 -38.79 -36.24 -2.81
N LEU A 860 -38.37 -35.14 -2.18
CA LEU A 860 -37.18 -34.41 -2.65
C LEU A 860 -35.92 -35.20 -2.31
N PRO A 861 -34.93 -35.27 -3.23
CA PRO A 861 -33.65 -35.89 -2.95
C PRO A 861 -33.03 -35.34 -1.66
N GLY A 862 -32.61 -36.23 -0.77
CA GLY A 862 -31.90 -35.90 0.46
C GLY A 862 -32.73 -35.27 1.59
N LEU A 863 -34.02 -35.02 1.40
CA LEU A 863 -34.88 -34.34 2.38
C LEU A 863 -34.88 -35.04 3.76
N GLY A 864 -34.99 -36.38 3.78
CA GLY A 864 -34.96 -37.17 5.02
C GLY A 864 -33.60 -37.23 5.73
N THR A 865 -32.55 -36.64 5.14
CA THR A 865 -31.20 -36.55 5.77
C THR A 865 -30.96 -35.19 6.45
N LEU A 866 -31.88 -34.24 6.27
CA LEU A 866 -31.90 -32.97 6.99
C LEU A 866 -32.08 -33.19 8.50
N GLY A 867 -31.63 -32.23 9.30
CA GLY A 867 -31.48 -32.35 10.77
C GLY A 867 -30.20 -33.07 11.20
N SER A 868 -29.46 -33.68 10.27
CA SER A 868 -28.15 -34.26 10.57
C SER A 868 -27.04 -33.20 10.65
N ILE A 869 -26.00 -33.48 11.43
CA ILE A 869 -24.82 -32.60 11.54
C ILE A 869 -24.04 -32.49 10.21
N LEU A 870 -24.26 -33.41 9.27
CA LEU A 870 -23.68 -33.38 7.93
C LEU A 870 -24.09 -32.11 7.18
N TRP A 871 -25.32 -31.63 7.37
CA TRP A 871 -25.83 -30.43 6.70
C TRP A 871 -25.86 -29.22 7.63
N GLY A 872 -24.92 -29.16 8.57
CA GLY A 872 -24.88 -28.11 9.61
C GLY A 872 -26.07 -28.16 10.58
N GLY A 873 -26.84 -29.25 10.61
CA GLY A 873 -28.08 -29.34 11.39
C GLY A 873 -29.23 -28.50 10.80
N LEU A 874 -29.21 -28.23 9.49
CA LEU A 874 -30.32 -27.58 8.79
C LEU A 874 -31.57 -28.46 8.83
N GLU A 875 -32.69 -27.94 9.31
CA GLU A 875 -33.95 -28.68 9.40
C GLU A 875 -34.93 -28.29 8.28
N VAL A 876 -35.85 -29.19 7.92
CA VAL A 876 -36.97 -28.90 6.99
C VAL A 876 -37.77 -27.69 7.48
N GLY A 877 -37.95 -27.58 8.81
CA GLY A 877 -38.61 -26.45 9.44
C GLY A 877 -37.95 -25.11 9.14
N ASP A 878 -36.62 -25.04 9.08
CA ASP A 878 -35.89 -23.79 8.78
C ASP A 878 -36.29 -23.24 7.39
N MET A 879 -36.33 -24.12 6.38
CA MET A 879 -36.65 -23.75 4.99
C MET A 879 -38.12 -23.36 4.82
N VAL A 880 -39.03 -24.10 5.47
CA VAL A 880 -40.47 -23.82 5.45
C VAL A 880 -40.76 -22.52 6.19
N ASN A 881 -40.15 -22.29 7.36
CA ASN A 881 -40.34 -21.07 8.15
C ASN A 881 -39.92 -19.82 7.38
N SER A 882 -38.74 -19.86 6.75
CA SER A 882 -38.22 -18.74 5.97
C SER A 882 -39.10 -18.42 4.75
N SER A 883 -39.51 -19.46 4.00
CA SER A 883 -40.36 -19.28 2.82
C SER A 883 -41.77 -18.80 3.21
N TRP A 884 -42.35 -19.35 4.27
CA TRP A 884 -43.69 -19.01 4.75
C TRP A 884 -43.75 -17.57 5.28
N ALA A 885 -42.79 -17.16 6.10
CA ALA A 885 -42.76 -15.79 6.60
C ALA A 885 -42.57 -14.79 5.45
N GLY A 886 -41.71 -15.10 4.47
CA GLY A 886 -41.57 -14.30 3.24
C GLY A 886 -42.89 -14.19 2.46
N TYR A 887 -43.58 -15.31 2.25
CA TYR A 887 -44.88 -15.37 1.59
C TYR A 887 -45.91 -14.46 2.29
N GLN A 888 -45.98 -14.49 3.63
CA GLN A 888 -46.87 -13.64 4.41
C GLN A 888 -46.53 -12.16 4.27
N LEU A 889 -45.24 -11.81 4.37
CA LEU A 889 -44.78 -10.42 4.24
C LEU A 889 -44.96 -9.86 2.83
N ASN A 890 -44.99 -10.72 1.82
CA ASN A 890 -45.33 -10.35 0.44
C ASN A 890 -46.84 -10.33 0.16
N GLY A 891 -47.67 -10.22 1.21
CA GLY A 891 -49.12 -10.12 1.05
C GLY A 891 -49.79 -11.46 0.72
N ASN A 892 -49.25 -12.57 1.22
CA ASN A 892 -49.65 -13.94 0.88
C ASN A 892 -49.45 -14.26 -0.61
N ALA A 893 -48.27 -13.92 -1.13
CA ALA A 893 -47.88 -14.18 -2.51
C ALA A 893 -46.43 -14.67 -2.59
N ASN A 894 -46.14 -15.52 -3.57
CA ASN A 894 -44.77 -15.95 -3.87
C ASN A 894 -43.90 -14.78 -4.37
N GLY A 895 -42.57 -14.92 -4.28
CA GLY A 895 -41.63 -13.92 -4.81
C GLY A 895 -41.14 -12.87 -3.80
N TYR A 896 -41.20 -13.13 -2.49
CA TYR A 896 -40.58 -12.24 -1.51
C TYR A 896 -39.07 -12.17 -1.72
N ASN A 897 -38.55 -10.99 -2.06
CA ASN A 897 -37.13 -10.77 -2.28
C ASN A 897 -36.50 -10.07 -1.07
N ILE A 898 -35.73 -10.82 -0.28
CA ILE A 898 -35.01 -10.31 0.89
C ILE A 898 -33.96 -9.25 0.53
N SER A 899 -33.45 -9.24 -0.71
CA SER A 899 -32.42 -8.32 -1.19
C SER A 899 -32.98 -7.06 -1.85
N ALA A 900 -34.30 -6.96 -2.05
CA ALA A 900 -34.91 -5.80 -2.70
C ALA A 900 -34.87 -4.51 -1.87
N ASP A 901 -34.79 -4.64 -0.54
CA ASP A 901 -34.69 -3.54 0.42
C ASP A 901 -33.78 -3.97 1.57
N SER A 902 -32.83 -3.13 1.99
CA SER A 902 -31.95 -3.41 3.13
C SER A 902 -32.72 -3.63 4.43
N GLY A 903 -33.90 -3.01 4.57
CA GLY A 903 -34.80 -3.21 5.68
C GLY A 903 -35.42 -4.62 5.73
N ASN A 904 -35.52 -5.35 4.61
CA ASN A 904 -36.08 -6.70 4.58
C ASN A 904 -35.17 -7.71 5.29
N LYS A 905 -33.85 -7.52 5.21
CA LYS A 905 -32.86 -8.31 5.95
C LYS A 905 -32.96 -8.11 7.47
N MET A 906 -33.60 -7.04 7.92
CA MET A 906 -33.78 -6.71 9.34
C MET A 906 -35.16 -7.14 9.87
N ARG A 907 -35.98 -7.85 9.10
CA ARG A 907 -37.33 -8.25 9.55
C ARG A 907 -37.31 -9.62 10.20
N ASP A 908 -37.92 -9.73 11.38
CA ASP A 908 -38.26 -11.03 11.96
C ASP A 908 -39.43 -11.70 11.19
N HIS A 909 -39.77 -12.92 11.58
CA HIS A 909 -40.87 -13.69 11.00
C HIS A 909 -42.24 -13.02 11.14
N ASN A 910 -42.39 -12.00 11.99
CA ASN A 910 -43.62 -11.22 12.13
C ASN A 910 -43.59 -9.92 11.30
N GLY A 911 -42.48 -9.63 10.62
CA GLY A 911 -42.26 -8.42 9.86
C GLY A 911 -41.80 -7.22 10.68
N ASN A 912 -41.50 -7.39 11.97
CA ASN A 912 -40.99 -6.31 12.80
C ASN A 912 -39.54 -6.03 12.42
N LYS A 913 -39.18 -4.75 12.30
CA LYS A 913 -37.80 -4.34 12.10
C LYS A 913 -37.02 -4.58 13.39
N GLN A 914 -35.95 -5.34 13.29
CA GLN A 914 -34.98 -5.65 14.33
C GLN A 914 -33.69 -4.86 14.11
N ALA A 915 -32.89 -4.70 15.16
CA ALA A 915 -31.57 -4.05 15.07
C ALA A 915 -30.52 -4.94 14.38
N THR A 916 -30.76 -6.25 14.34
CA THR A 916 -29.85 -7.24 13.74
C THR A 916 -30.28 -7.58 12.31
N LEU A 917 -29.31 -7.72 11.40
CA LEU A 917 -29.54 -8.43 10.14
C LEU A 917 -29.83 -9.91 10.44
N TYR A 918 -30.77 -10.51 9.72
CA TYR A 918 -31.19 -11.91 9.84
C TYR A 918 -31.56 -12.32 11.26
N PRO A 919 -32.52 -11.64 11.90
CA PRO A 919 -32.85 -11.84 13.32
C PRO A 919 -33.28 -13.26 13.69
N ASP A 920 -33.82 -14.01 12.73
CA ASP A 920 -34.22 -15.42 12.90
C ASP A 920 -33.19 -16.39 12.28
N GLY A 921 -31.95 -15.93 12.04
CA GLY A 921 -30.90 -16.69 11.38
C GLY A 921 -31.34 -17.18 10.00
N VAL A 922 -31.11 -18.47 9.70
CA VAL A 922 -31.52 -19.10 8.43
C VAL A 922 -33.04 -19.18 8.22
N SER A 923 -33.83 -19.01 9.29
CA SER A 923 -35.29 -18.95 9.23
C SER A 923 -35.82 -17.54 8.90
N THR A 924 -34.95 -16.54 8.75
CA THR A 924 -35.35 -15.15 8.39
C THR A 924 -36.15 -15.15 7.09
N PRO A 925 -37.25 -14.37 6.98
CA PRO A 925 -38.09 -14.31 5.78
C PRO A 925 -37.29 -14.10 4.50
N GLY A 926 -37.43 -15.00 3.52
CA GLY A 926 -36.80 -14.87 2.21
C GLY A 926 -35.33 -15.29 2.10
N VAL A 927 -34.72 -15.81 3.18
CA VAL A 927 -33.46 -16.56 3.07
C VAL A 927 -33.67 -17.76 2.14
N PHE A 928 -34.68 -18.57 2.42
CA PHE A 928 -35.20 -19.58 1.50
C PHE A 928 -36.44 -19.04 0.77
N SER A 929 -36.57 -19.39 -0.51
CA SER A 929 -37.64 -18.89 -1.38
C SER A 929 -38.23 -20.03 -2.20
N ILE A 930 -38.92 -20.96 -1.52
CA ILE A 930 -39.60 -22.09 -2.17
C ILE A 930 -41.06 -21.70 -2.44
N PRO A 931 -41.60 -21.90 -3.67
CA PRO A 931 -42.99 -21.57 -3.98
C PRO A 931 -44.00 -22.28 -3.07
N ILE A 932 -45.02 -21.55 -2.64
CA ILE A 932 -46.07 -22.03 -1.74
C ILE A 932 -47.43 -21.95 -2.44
N CYS A 933 -48.20 -23.05 -2.42
CA CYS A 933 -49.58 -23.10 -2.89
C CYS A 933 -50.33 -24.32 -2.33
N ASP A 934 -51.65 -24.39 -2.56
CA ASP A 934 -52.43 -25.58 -2.23
C ASP A 934 -52.22 -26.73 -3.24
N TYR A 935 -52.57 -27.94 -2.83
CA TYR A 935 -52.43 -29.16 -3.64
C TYR A 935 -53.13 -29.06 -5.01
N LYS A 936 -54.34 -28.49 -5.07
CA LYS A 936 -55.13 -28.44 -6.32
C LYS A 936 -54.46 -27.52 -7.33
N THR A 937 -53.95 -26.38 -6.88
CA THR A 937 -53.22 -25.43 -7.72
C THR A 937 -51.97 -26.08 -8.31
N ALA A 938 -51.12 -26.70 -7.49
CA ALA A 938 -49.92 -27.38 -7.95
C ALA A 938 -50.23 -28.52 -8.94
N TYR A 939 -51.20 -29.39 -8.60
CA TYR A 939 -51.58 -30.53 -9.42
C TYR A 939 -52.21 -30.13 -10.77
N ARG A 940 -53.05 -29.08 -10.78
CA ARG A 940 -53.60 -28.52 -12.03
C ARG A 940 -52.49 -28.04 -12.95
N ASN A 941 -51.54 -27.27 -12.42
CA ASN A 941 -50.45 -26.70 -13.22
C ASN A 941 -49.49 -27.78 -13.71
N PHE A 942 -49.23 -28.81 -12.90
CA PHE A 942 -48.54 -30.03 -13.33
C PHE A 942 -49.22 -30.67 -14.55
N ASN A 943 -50.53 -30.92 -14.49
CA ASN A 943 -51.27 -31.50 -15.62
C ASN A 943 -51.29 -30.59 -16.85
N ALA A 944 -51.34 -29.27 -16.66
CA ALA A 944 -51.38 -28.33 -17.77
C ALA A 944 -50.07 -28.28 -18.57
N ILE A 945 -48.92 -28.44 -17.89
CA ILE A 945 -47.60 -28.47 -18.53
C ILE A 945 -47.24 -29.89 -19.00
N GLY A 946 -47.67 -30.93 -18.28
CA GLY A 946 -47.36 -32.33 -18.58
C GLY A 946 -48.33 -33.06 -19.52
N GLY A 947 -49.55 -32.57 -19.72
CA GLY A 947 -50.60 -33.29 -20.43
C GLY A 947 -50.43 -33.38 -21.96
N GLU A 948 -51.02 -34.41 -22.58
CA GLU A 948 -51.05 -34.68 -24.04
C GLU A 948 -51.54 -33.50 -24.91
N TYR A 949 -52.19 -32.49 -24.34
CA TYR A 949 -52.91 -31.44 -25.09
C TYR A 949 -52.09 -30.17 -25.40
N ARG A 950 -50.95 -29.91 -24.73
CA ARG A 950 -50.02 -28.80 -25.04
C ARG A 950 -48.57 -29.15 -24.62
N PRO A 951 -47.79 -29.86 -25.46
CA PRO A 951 -46.42 -30.29 -25.12
C PRO A 951 -45.35 -29.18 -25.16
N SER A 952 -45.69 -27.93 -24.84
CA SER A 952 -44.77 -26.79 -24.96
C SER A 952 -45.13 -25.53 -24.15
N ALA A 953 -45.94 -25.64 -23.08
CA ALA A 953 -46.16 -24.49 -22.20
C ALA A 953 -44.90 -24.27 -21.34
N ASP A 954 -44.28 -23.09 -21.45
CA ASP A 954 -43.15 -22.73 -20.60
C ASP A 954 -43.59 -22.62 -19.13
N LYS A 955 -42.74 -23.04 -18.20
CA LYS A 955 -42.98 -22.88 -16.77
C LYS A 955 -43.04 -21.38 -16.42
N CYS A 956 -43.95 -21.01 -15.53
CA CYS A 956 -43.92 -19.69 -14.90
C CYS A 956 -42.77 -19.58 -13.87
N GLU A 957 -42.45 -18.36 -13.44
CA GLU A 957 -41.37 -18.07 -12.48
C GLU A 957 -41.49 -18.83 -11.15
N HIS A 958 -42.72 -19.07 -10.66
CA HIS A 958 -42.99 -19.75 -9.39
C HIS A 958 -43.67 -21.11 -9.59
N TYR A 959 -43.42 -21.78 -10.71
CA TYR A 959 -43.96 -23.12 -10.98
C TYR A 959 -43.62 -24.09 -9.83
N PRO A 960 -44.59 -24.92 -9.36
CA PRO A 960 -45.93 -25.17 -9.89
C PRO A 960 -47.02 -24.25 -9.31
N CYS A 961 -46.68 -23.21 -8.55
CA CYS A 961 -47.61 -22.33 -7.84
C CYS A 961 -48.07 -21.11 -8.65
N CYS A 962 -48.27 -21.29 -9.95
CA CYS A 962 -48.72 -20.26 -10.88
C CYS A 962 -50.24 -20.03 -10.83
N THR A 963 -50.65 -18.82 -11.14
CA THR A 963 -52.01 -18.50 -11.61
C THR A 963 -52.23 -19.03 -13.03
N CYS A 964 -53.49 -19.15 -13.46
CA CYS A 964 -53.78 -19.58 -14.83
C CYS A 964 -53.35 -18.53 -15.86
N GLU A 965 -53.40 -17.24 -15.52
CA GLU A 965 -52.98 -16.15 -16.40
C GLU A 965 -51.48 -16.24 -16.74
N GLU A 966 -50.65 -16.54 -15.75
CA GLU A 966 -49.20 -16.73 -15.92
C GLU A 966 -48.84 -17.92 -16.83
N LEU A 967 -49.74 -18.88 -16.98
CA LEU A 967 -49.56 -20.05 -17.86
C LEU A 967 -50.34 -19.93 -19.18
N ASP A 968 -50.98 -18.78 -19.45
CA ASP A 968 -51.89 -18.58 -20.60
C ASP A 968 -53.00 -19.65 -20.66
N LEU A 969 -53.56 -19.99 -19.48
CA LEU A 969 -54.63 -20.97 -19.28
C LEU A 969 -55.93 -20.27 -18.86
N ARG A 970 -57.06 -20.84 -19.26
CA ARG A 970 -58.37 -20.45 -18.73
C ARG A 970 -58.62 -21.22 -17.43
N CYS A 971 -58.78 -20.53 -16.30
CA CYS A 971 -59.03 -21.17 -14.99
C CYS A 971 -60.29 -22.05 -14.88
N SER A 972 -61.10 -22.14 -15.95
CA SER A 972 -62.31 -22.96 -16.03
C SER A 972 -62.10 -24.35 -16.63
N ASP A 973 -60.91 -24.61 -17.19
CA ASP A 973 -60.48 -25.90 -17.73
C ASP A 973 -59.64 -26.66 -16.69
#